data_AF-A0A0F5VPP8-F1
#
_entry.id   AF-A0A0F5VPP8-F1
#
_cell.length_a   1.000
_cell.length_b   1.000
_cell.length_c   1.000
_cell.angle_alpha   90.00
_cell.angle_beta   90.00
_cell.angle_gamma   90.00
#
_symmetry.space_group_name_H-M   'P 1'
#
loop_
_entity.id
_entity.type
_entity.pdbx_description
1 polymer ?
#
loop_
_entity_poly.entity_id
_entity_poly.type
_entity_poly.pdbx_seq_one_letter_code
_entity_poly.pdbx_strand_id
1 'polypeptide(L)'
;MTDVPELGRLHFGREDAERDVTEGLLLRGVFRRNAAYRGARSGQKMLIIGRKGSGKSAVCMRLMADGGHDGGRILITPDEAAGEEIRRFELQGLPGDSAKALIWRYVFAVHAARHIVAHAKGAHDGHRLGSVRALGRFLKQNGESPDETPGGGRLGERLAQGARGLQTSLSLEALGVRASMDLAHSPSEGARALRQLEVVEQGVAKAFGDLGCDGGVHAPLLLMVDQLEQVWSAEPDSNSMVIGLLLAAKHAASRYGRSVRFLLFLRADIYDSLSFGEGDKFHGDELRITWTEQALKDLAFVRAQASVGEQLSEERLWKELFPETVGDEEITSYIFRRCLPRPRDAIQFLNICQQKAWLEHERDRITEADVELAARQFSQWKLNDLASEYLIAHPFLRNLYPLFQNTGYVVTRAVFTRRFEAAAGTLHQTFGEYADALTPSGIIDVLYGVGFLGVRRGSEVVYAGDDALSVQPHEAEFQIHPCFRVALGATSAFDLRRFEPQFVETRIVSGNFSPSASGSSSLNRDDRLLIQLTRSLHSIQAQVGRAVGLAPDVGDEIMLQINRLLDDVNRIPPGAAASVGIDVDDYLLTIAHYLTTLAAQLRDSGLEEATGIGDIVRRIDEEARRLRRSVGGAYGSSGDSSGH
;
A
#
# COMPACT_ATOMS: atom_id res chain seq x y z
N MET A 1 27.10 6.68 32.38
CA MET A 1 26.31 6.22 31.22
C MET A 1 26.70 7.14 30.09
N THR A 2 27.48 6.65 29.13
CA THR A 2 27.83 7.40 27.92
C THR A 2 26.54 7.81 27.23
N ASP A 3 26.35 9.12 27.06
CA ASP A 3 25.15 9.71 26.47
C ASP A 3 25.04 9.17 25.03
N VAL A 4 24.03 8.34 24.76
CA VAL A 4 23.85 7.77 23.42
C VAL A 4 23.52 8.94 22.48
N PRO A 5 24.28 9.11 21.37
CA PRO A 5 24.01 10.16 20.39
C PRO A 5 22.54 10.18 19.96
N GLU A 6 22.03 11.35 19.57
CA GLU A 6 20.63 11.52 19.16
C GLU A 6 20.20 10.50 18.11
N LEU A 7 21.05 10.23 17.10
CA LEU A 7 20.78 9.22 16.09
C LEU A 7 20.65 7.81 16.68
N GLY A 8 21.45 7.46 17.68
CA GLY A 8 21.36 6.16 18.36
C GLY A 8 20.10 6.00 19.20
N ARG A 9 19.48 7.11 19.62
CA ARG A 9 18.17 7.13 20.30
C ARG A 9 17.00 7.21 19.32
N LEU A 10 17.23 7.72 18.10
CA LEU A 10 16.20 7.87 17.08
C LEU A 10 15.67 6.50 16.66
N HIS A 11 14.39 6.26 16.94
CA HIS A 11 13.67 5.08 16.51
C HIS A 11 12.21 5.44 16.28
N PHE A 12 11.60 4.89 15.23
CA PHE A 12 10.25 5.23 14.82
C PHE A 12 9.21 4.20 15.28
N GLY A 13 9.56 3.29 16.19
CA GLY A 13 8.69 2.18 16.61
C GLY A 13 8.86 0.94 15.74
N ARG A 14 8.18 -0.15 16.11
CA ARG A 14 8.20 -1.44 15.41
C ARG A 14 7.12 -1.50 14.32
N GLU A 15 7.20 -2.55 13.50
CA GLU A 15 6.26 -2.78 12.41
C GLU A 15 4.86 -3.25 12.86
N ASP A 16 4.79 -3.84 14.05
CA ASP A 16 3.59 -4.48 14.59
C ASP A 16 3.01 -3.63 15.72
N ALA A 17 1.75 -3.22 15.57
CA ALA A 17 1.07 -2.35 16.55
C ALA A 17 1.05 -2.95 17.96
N GLU A 18 1.00 -4.28 18.10
CA GLU A 18 1.01 -4.96 19.40
C GLU A 18 2.31 -4.71 20.17
N ARG A 19 3.46 -4.76 19.47
CA ARG A 19 4.77 -4.49 20.07
C ARG A 19 4.94 -3.01 20.42
N ASP A 20 4.46 -2.12 19.56
CA ASP A 20 4.41 -0.68 19.84
C ASP A 20 3.54 -0.36 21.08
N VAL A 21 2.49 -1.16 21.36
CA VAL A 21 1.71 -1.05 22.61
C VAL A 21 2.52 -1.56 23.79
N THR A 22 3.17 -2.72 23.69
CA THR A 22 4.01 -3.29 24.77
C THR A 22 5.16 -2.37 25.14
N GLU A 23 5.79 -1.71 24.16
CA GLU A 23 6.85 -0.72 24.37
C GLU A 23 6.29 0.65 24.85
N GLY A 24 4.97 0.78 25.00
CA GLY A 24 4.28 1.97 25.51
C GLY A 24 4.17 3.12 24.50
N LEU A 25 4.69 2.95 23.28
CA LEU A 25 4.76 3.97 22.24
C LEU A 25 3.35 4.43 21.84
N LEU A 26 2.44 3.49 21.55
CA LEU A 26 1.04 3.83 21.20
C LEU A 26 0.18 4.32 22.37
N LEU A 27 0.64 4.13 23.60
CA LEU A 27 -0.08 4.52 24.81
C LEU A 27 0.34 5.90 25.33
N ARG A 28 1.61 6.30 25.11
CA ARG A 28 2.23 7.58 25.54
C ARG A 28 1.96 8.79 24.62
N GLY A 29 0.87 8.79 23.86
CA GLY A 29 0.47 9.95 23.03
C GLY A 29 1.01 9.97 21.60
N VAL A 30 1.81 8.98 21.20
CA VAL A 30 2.35 8.84 19.83
C VAL A 30 1.29 8.34 18.83
N PHE A 31 0.18 7.81 19.32
CA PHE A 31 -0.95 7.45 18.46
C PHE A 31 -1.63 8.70 17.90
N ARG A 32 -1.47 8.92 16.59
CA ARG A 32 -2.17 9.98 15.88
C ARG A 32 -3.64 9.62 15.68
N ARG A 33 -4.53 10.43 16.26
CA ARG A 33 -6.00 10.28 16.08
C ARG A 33 -6.38 10.62 14.64
N ASN A 34 -6.58 9.60 13.81
CA ASN A 34 -7.08 9.74 12.45
C ASN A 34 -8.63 9.74 12.39
N ALA A 35 -9.19 9.90 11.19
CA ALA A 35 -10.64 9.86 10.98
C ALA A 35 -11.25 8.51 11.42
N ALA A 36 -10.55 7.40 11.16
CA ALA A 36 -10.97 6.06 11.58
C ALA A 36 -11.12 5.96 13.09
N TYR A 37 -10.15 6.42 13.87
CA TYR A 37 -10.24 6.44 15.32
C TYR A 37 -11.39 7.30 15.82
N ARG A 38 -11.60 8.50 15.24
CA ARG A 38 -12.69 9.38 15.64
C ARG A 38 -14.06 8.78 15.33
N GLY A 39 -14.25 8.24 14.13
CA GLY A 39 -15.49 7.57 13.71
C GLY A 39 -15.78 6.31 14.53
N ALA A 40 -14.75 5.51 14.79
CA ALA A 40 -14.83 4.33 15.64
C ALA A 40 -15.14 4.69 17.10
N ARG A 41 -14.50 5.72 17.67
CA ARG A 41 -14.73 6.16 19.06
C ARG A 41 -16.12 6.77 19.23
N SER A 42 -16.56 7.63 18.31
CA SER A 42 -17.87 8.29 18.37
C SER A 42 -19.05 7.32 18.16
N GLY A 43 -18.80 6.19 17.49
CA GLY A 43 -19.84 5.23 17.14
C GLY A 43 -20.60 5.59 15.87
N GLN A 44 -20.10 6.57 15.11
CA GLN A 44 -20.64 6.92 13.80
C GLN A 44 -20.28 5.90 12.72
N LYS A 45 -19.24 5.09 12.96
CA LYS A 45 -18.74 4.08 12.02
C LYS A 45 -18.62 2.75 12.74
N MET A 46 -19.13 1.71 12.08
CA MET A 46 -19.11 0.32 12.54
C MET A 46 -18.09 -0.51 11.76
N LEU A 47 -17.71 -0.10 10.55
CA LEU A 47 -16.81 -0.87 9.71
C LEU A 47 -15.58 -0.03 9.33
N ILE A 48 -14.40 -0.47 9.79
CA ILE A 48 -13.10 0.16 9.51
C ILE A 48 -12.32 -0.72 8.54
N ILE A 49 -12.07 -0.20 7.34
CA ILE A 49 -11.46 -0.94 6.24
C ILE A 49 -10.07 -0.38 5.97
N GLY A 50 -9.09 -1.24 5.72
CA GLY A 50 -7.76 -0.77 5.33
C GLY A 50 -6.80 -1.90 4.97
N ARG A 51 -5.77 -1.59 4.17
CA ARG A 51 -4.71 -2.54 3.78
C ARG A 51 -3.91 -3.04 5.00
N LYS A 52 -3.10 -4.08 4.84
CA LYS A 52 -2.15 -4.49 5.91
C LYS A 52 -1.25 -3.30 6.24
N GLY A 53 -0.93 -3.07 7.52
CA GLY A 53 -0.08 -1.95 7.94
C GLY A 53 -0.71 -0.54 7.91
N SER A 54 -1.99 -0.39 7.54
CA SER A 54 -2.71 0.90 7.53
C SER A 54 -3.04 1.46 8.93
N GLY A 55 -2.94 0.64 9.98
CA GLY A 55 -3.20 1.06 11.37
C GLY A 55 -4.53 0.60 11.97
N LYS A 56 -5.24 -0.37 11.36
CA LYS A 56 -6.46 -0.98 11.92
C LYS A 56 -6.26 -1.46 13.37
N SER A 57 -5.26 -2.31 13.59
CA SER A 57 -4.95 -2.84 14.92
C SER A 57 -4.46 -1.76 15.89
N ALA A 58 -3.83 -0.68 15.41
CA ALA A 58 -3.47 0.47 16.25
C ALA A 58 -4.72 1.22 16.74
N VAL A 59 -5.74 1.39 15.89
CA VAL A 59 -7.06 1.93 16.29
C VAL A 59 -7.73 1.00 17.30
N CYS A 60 -7.77 -0.31 17.03
CA CYS A 60 -8.32 -1.32 17.92
C CYS A 60 -7.67 -1.28 19.31
N MET A 61 -6.33 -1.33 19.36
CA MET A 61 -5.57 -1.29 20.62
C MET A 61 -5.76 0.04 21.37
N ARG A 62 -5.88 1.17 20.65
CA ARG A 62 -6.15 2.46 21.30
C ARG A 62 -7.56 2.53 21.91
N LEU A 63 -8.53 1.84 21.34
CA LEU A 63 -9.88 1.72 21.90
C LEU A 63 -9.92 0.73 23.09
N MET A 64 -9.08 -0.33 23.05
CA MET A 64 -8.90 -1.26 24.16
C MET A 64 -8.15 -0.64 25.35
N ALA A 65 -7.27 0.33 25.11
CA ALA A 65 -6.52 1.02 26.16
C ALA A 65 -7.41 1.91 27.03
N ASP A 66 -6.95 2.20 28.26
CA ASP A 66 -7.68 3.05 29.20
C ASP A 66 -7.92 4.47 28.66
N GLY A 67 -9.14 4.96 28.89
CA GLY A 67 -9.64 6.19 28.29
C GLY A 67 -9.95 6.09 26.79
N GLY A 68 -9.80 4.91 26.16
CA GLY A 68 -10.13 4.64 24.77
C GLY A 68 -11.64 4.56 24.49
N HIS A 69 -12.38 3.96 25.44
CA HIS A 69 -13.83 3.86 25.47
C HIS A 69 -14.29 3.78 26.94
N ASP A 70 -15.43 4.40 27.26
CA ASP A 70 -15.86 4.59 28.65
C ASP A 70 -16.63 3.37 29.21
N GLY A 71 -17.10 2.48 28.33
CA GLY A 71 -17.87 1.28 28.69
C GLY A 71 -17.03 0.00 28.69
N GLY A 72 -17.72 -1.14 28.81
CA GLY A 72 -17.10 -2.46 28.62
C GLY A 72 -16.47 -2.59 27.24
N ARG A 73 -15.39 -3.37 27.12
CA ARG A 73 -14.64 -3.58 25.88
C ARG A 73 -14.40 -5.08 25.69
N ILE A 74 -14.75 -5.62 24.53
CA ILE A 74 -14.51 -7.01 24.14
C ILE A 74 -13.88 -7.01 22.76
N LEU A 75 -12.79 -7.76 22.59
CA LEU A 75 -12.17 -8.02 21.30
C LEU A 75 -12.32 -9.52 20.98
N ILE A 76 -12.81 -9.81 19.78
CA ILE A 76 -12.92 -11.15 19.22
C ILE A 76 -11.93 -11.26 18.06
N THR A 77 -10.98 -12.17 18.19
CA THR A 77 -9.99 -12.52 17.15
C THR A 77 -10.11 -14.02 16.89
N PRO A 78 -10.83 -14.45 15.84
CA PRO A 78 -10.99 -15.86 15.52
C PRO A 78 -9.65 -16.53 15.25
N ASP A 79 -9.41 -17.68 15.88
CA ASP A 79 -8.31 -18.58 15.52
C ASP A 79 -8.77 -19.57 14.43
N GLU A 80 -7.84 -20.35 13.88
CA GLU A 80 -8.14 -21.29 12.80
C GLU A 80 -9.23 -22.30 13.17
N ALA A 81 -9.27 -22.74 14.42
CA ALA A 81 -10.31 -23.65 14.92
C ALA A 81 -11.69 -22.97 14.91
N ALA A 82 -11.80 -21.73 15.39
CA ALA A 82 -13.02 -20.94 15.31
C ALA A 82 -13.45 -20.68 13.87
N GLY A 83 -12.50 -20.32 13.00
CA GLY A 83 -12.74 -20.09 11.58
C GLY A 83 -13.33 -21.32 10.90
N GLU A 84 -12.75 -22.49 11.15
CA GLU A 84 -13.23 -23.74 10.55
C GLU A 84 -14.63 -24.13 11.03
N GLU A 85 -14.92 -23.98 12.33
CA GLU A 85 -16.27 -24.23 12.86
C GLU A 85 -17.30 -23.29 12.23
N ILE A 86 -16.96 -22.02 12.04
CA ILE A 86 -17.87 -21.08 11.37
C ILE A 86 -18.03 -21.49 9.91
N ARG A 87 -16.95 -21.74 9.16
CA ARG A 87 -17.01 -22.12 7.74
C ARG A 87 -17.82 -23.39 7.48
N ARG A 88 -17.78 -24.37 8.39
CA ARG A 88 -18.57 -25.61 8.27
C ARG A 88 -20.03 -25.48 8.74
N PHE A 89 -20.38 -24.37 9.39
CA PHE A 89 -21.69 -24.20 9.97
C PHE A 89 -22.76 -23.95 8.91
N GLU A 90 -23.49 -25.01 8.58
CA GLU A 90 -24.64 -25.00 7.69
C GLU A 90 -25.89 -25.44 8.44
N LEU A 91 -27.05 -24.93 8.01
CA LEU A 91 -28.35 -25.26 8.57
C LEU A 91 -29.35 -25.54 7.45
N GLN A 92 -30.06 -26.66 7.55
CA GLN A 92 -31.06 -26.99 6.54
C GLN A 92 -32.14 -25.88 6.46
N GLY A 93 -32.42 -25.43 5.24
CA GLY A 93 -33.43 -24.40 4.97
C GLY A 93 -32.97 -22.96 5.16
N LEU A 94 -31.65 -22.72 5.27
CA LEU A 94 -31.05 -21.39 5.21
C LEU A 94 -29.88 -21.37 4.22
N PRO A 95 -29.69 -20.26 3.46
CA PRO A 95 -28.47 -20.06 2.67
C PRO A 95 -27.22 -19.96 3.57
N GLY A 96 -26.06 -20.29 3.01
CA GLY A 96 -24.76 -20.27 3.72
C GLY A 96 -24.52 -18.96 4.47
N ASP A 97 -24.59 -17.81 3.80
CA ASP A 97 -24.41 -16.49 4.43
C ASP A 97 -25.32 -16.26 5.65
N SER A 98 -26.57 -16.74 5.56
CA SER A 98 -27.55 -16.61 6.66
C SER A 98 -27.26 -17.57 7.81
N ALA A 99 -26.80 -18.80 7.52
CA ALA A 99 -26.34 -19.73 8.54
C ALA A 99 -25.10 -19.17 9.27
N LYS A 100 -24.11 -18.67 8.52
CA LYS A 100 -22.92 -17.98 9.08
C LYS A 100 -23.31 -16.75 9.90
N ALA A 101 -24.32 -15.99 9.48
CA ALA A 101 -24.84 -14.87 10.27
C ALA A 101 -25.47 -15.32 11.60
N LEU A 102 -26.15 -16.47 11.65
CA LEU A 102 -26.74 -16.99 12.89
C LEU A 102 -25.67 -17.37 13.93
N ILE A 103 -24.61 -18.05 13.53
CA ILE A 103 -23.54 -18.41 14.47
C ILE A 103 -22.80 -17.17 14.98
N TRP A 104 -22.55 -16.17 14.13
CA TRP A 104 -21.99 -14.89 14.56
C TRP A 104 -22.89 -14.13 15.53
N ARG A 105 -24.20 -14.07 15.26
CA ARG A 105 -25.17 -13.48 16.18
C ARG A 105 -25.18 -14.20 17.54
N TYR A 106 -25.05 -15.53 17.55
CA TYR A 106 -24.92 -16.30 18.79
C TYR A 106 -23.66 -15.89 19.58
N VAL A 107 -22.50 -15.79 18.91
CA VAL A 107 -21.26 -15.29 19.52
C VAL A 107 -21.48 -13.92 20.16
N PHE A 108 -22.08 -12.98 19.42
CA PHE A 108 -22.37 -11.64 19.93
C PHE A 108 -23.31 -11.65 21.14
N ALA A 109 -24.39 -12.43 21.07
CA ALA A 109 -25.35 -12.55 22.17
C ALA A 109 -24.70 -13.13 23.43
N VAL A 110 -23.85 -14.16 23.31
CA VAL A 110 -23.11 -14.75 24.43
C VAL A 110 -22.13 -13.76 25.05
N HIS A 111 -21.36 -13.02 24.25
CA HIS A 111 -20.44 -12.01 24.76
C HIS A 111 -21.18 -10.86 25.46
N ALA A 112 -22.28 -10.39 24.90
CA ALA A 112 -23.13 -9.38 25.52
C ALA A 112 -23.77 -9.91 26.83
N ALA A 113 -24.23 -11.15 26.85
CA ALA A 113 -24.76 -11.81 28.05
C ALA A 113 -23.72 -11.93 29.17
N ARG A 114 -22.50 -12.38 28.84
CA ARG A 114 -21.37 -12.47 29.79
C ARG A 114 -21.06 -11.09 30.37
N HIS A 115 -20.99 -10.08 29.52
CA HIS A 115 -20.72 -8.71 29.94
C HIS A 115 -21.79 -8.20 30.90
N ILE A 116 -23.08 -8.27 30.53
CA ILE A 116 -24.14 -7.69 31.37
C ILE A 116 -24.28 -8.44 32.69
N VAL A 117 -24.04 -9.76 32.72
CA VAL A 117 -24.02 -10.56 33.96
C VAL A 117 -22.84 -10.16 34.87
N ALA A 118 -21.68 -9.82 34.31
CA ALA A 118 -20.54 -9.34 35.08
C ALA A 118 -20.75 -7.88 35.55
N HIS A 119 -21.20 -7.01 34.64
CA HIS A 119 -21.50 -5.60 34.91
C HIS A 119 -22.52 -5.45 36.05
N ALA A 120 -23.59 -6.25 36.03
CA ALA A 120 -24.59 -6.28 37.09
C ALA A 120 -24.04 -6.63 38.49
N LYS A 121 -22.89 -7.33 38.59
CA LYS A 121 -22.27 -7.61 39.89
C LYS A 121 -21.43 -6.44 40.41
N GLY A 122 -20.84 -5.65 39.51
CA GLY A 122 -19.88 -4.61 39.86
C GLY A 122 -20.47 -3.20 39.89
N ALA A 123 -21.43 -2.89 39.01
CA ALA A 123 -21.99 -1.56 38.84
C ALA A 123 -23.40 -1.39 39.43
N HIS A 124 -24.05 -2.48 39.83
CA HIS A 124 -25.39 -2.47 40.42
C HIS A 124 -25.34 -3.18 41.78
N ASP A 125 -25.90 -2.56 42.82
CA ASP A 125 -25.80 -2.93 44.24
C ASP A 125 -26.43 -4.30 44.60
N GLY A 126 -25.83 -5.40 44.11
CA GLY A 126 -26.11 -6.77 44.54
C GLY A 126 -27.49 -7.35 44.18
N HIS A 127 -28.48 -6.51 43.88
CA HIS A 127 -29.82 -6.92 43.45
C HIS A 127 -29.80 -7.43 42.01
N ARG A 128 -29.41 -8.70 41.82
CA ARG A 128 -29.51 -9.34 40.51
C ARG A 128 -30.98 -9.51 40.12
N LEU A 129 -31.43 -8.67 39.20
CA LEU A 129 -32.72 -8.77 38.55
C LEU A 129 -32.95 -10.18 37.98
N GLY A 130 -34.22 -10.57 37.83
CA GLY A 130 -34.59 -11.90 37.34
C GLY A 130 -34.01 -12.22 35.97
N SER A 131 -33.95 -11.23 35.07
CA SER A 131 -33.37 -11.33 33.73
C SER A 131 -31.86 -11.62 33.75
N VAL A 132 -31.10 -10.93 34.60
CA VAL A 132 -29.65 -11.18 34.78
C VAL A 132 -29.39 -12.58 35.35
N ARG A 133 -30.19 -13.02 36.33
CA ARG A 133 -30.09 -14.39 36.88
C ARG A 133 -30.43 -15.45 35.83
N ALA A 134 -31.43 -15.19 35.00
CA ALA A 134 -31.81 -16.05 33.89
C ALA A 134 -30.66 -16.22 32.89
N LEU A 135 -30.03 -15.12 32.45
CA LEU A 135 -28.84 -15.17 31.57
C LEU A 135 -27.67 -15.90 32.22
N GLY A 136 -27.40 -15.67 33.51
CA GLY A 136 -26.34 -16.39 34.23
C GLY A 136 -26.56 -17.91 34.26
N ARG A 137 -27.82 -18.37 34.37
CA ARG A 137 -28.17 -19.80 34.26
C ARG A 137 -28.03 -20.31 32.83
N PHE A 138 -28.52 -19.57 31.84
CA PHE A 138 -28.35 -19.90 30.42
C PHE A 138 -26.88 -20.12 30.07
N LEU A 139 -26.00 -19.18 30.47
CA LEU A 139 -24.57 -19.28 30.22
C LEU A 139 -23.99 -20.56 30.85
N LYS A 140 -24.36 -20.86 32.10
CA LYS A 140 -23.87 -22.08 32.78
C LYS A 140 -24.38 -23.36 32.11
N GLN A 141 -25.65 -23.41 31.72
CA GLN A 141 -26.28 -24.60 31.12
C GLN A 141 -25.72 -24.93 29.73
N ASN A 142 -25.31 -23.90 28.97
CA ASN A 142 -24.79 -24.06 27.61
C ASN A 142 -23.25 -24.07 27.55
N GLY A 143 -22.54 -24.17 28.68
CA GLY A 143 -21.07 -24.19 28.71
C GLY A 143 -20.41 -22.83 28.41
N GLU A 144 -21.18 -21.75 28.49
CA GLU A 144 -20.76 -20.39 28.14
C GLU A 144 -20.41 -19.54 29.37
N SER A 145 -20.20 -20.12 30.55
CA SER A 145 -19.71 -19.36 31.71
C SER A 145 -18.35 -18.69 31.42
N PRO A 146 -18.08 -17.51 32.00
CA PRO A 146 -16.76 -16.92 31.93
C PRO A 146 -15.77 -17.84 32.67
N ASP A 147 -14.76 -18.37 31.96
CA ASP A 147 -13.66 -19.10 32.60
C ASP A 147 -12.79 -18.13 33.41
N GLU A 148 -12.28 -18.59 34.55
CA GLU A 148 -11.41 -17.82 35.45
C GLU A 148 -9.95 -17.71 34.95
N THR A 149 -9.60 -18.36 33.84
CA THR A 149 -8.24 -18.40 33.30
C THR A 149 -7.97 -17.22 32.34
N PRO A 150 -6.99 -16.34 32.62
CA PRO A 150 -6.59 -15.29 31.70
C PRO A 150 -5.68 -15.88 30.62
N GLY A 151 -6.24 -16.13 29.43
CA GLY A 151 -5.52 -16.64 28.27
C GLY A 151 -6.50 -17.33 27.31
N GLY A 152 -6.75 -16.70 26.16
CA GLY A 152 -7.79 -17.06 25.19
C GLY A 152 -7.60 -18.39 24.45
N GLY A 153 -7.55 -19.51 25.15
CA GLY A 153 -7.80 -20.82 24.56
C GLY A 153 -9.28 -21.15 24.66
N ARG A 154 -9.88 -21.66 23.57
CA ARG A 154 -11.24 -22.25 23.46
C ARG A 154 -12.32 -21.42 22.76
N LEU A 155 -12.01 -20.38 21.98
CA LEU A 155 -13.05 -19.78 21.11
C LEU A 155 -13.60 -20.84 20.14
N GLY A 156 -12.73 -21.63 19.51
CA GLY A 156 -13.13 -22.76 18.67
C GLY A 156 -13.99 -23.81 19.40
N GLU A 157 -13.60 -24.26 20.60
CA GLU A 157 -14.40 -25.24 21.36
C GLU A 157 -15.79 -24.72 21.74
N ARG A 158 -15.87 -23.44 22.16
CA ARG A 158 -17.14 -22.78 22.49
C ARG A 158 -18.01 -22.59 21.25
N LEU A 159 -17.41 -22.20 20.12
CA LEU A 159 -18.10 -22.13 18.84
C LEU A 159 -18.64 -23.49 18.41
N ALA A 160 -17.84 -24.56 18.51
CA ALA A 160 -18.29 -25.91 18.21
C ALA A 160 -19.47 -26.35 19.10
N GLN A 161 -19.44 -25.98 20.39
CA GLN A 161 -20.57 -26.23 21.30
C GLN A 161 -21.81 -25.41 20.94
N GLY A 162 -21.64 -24.11 20.67
CA GLY A 162 -22.71 -23.22 20.24
C GLY A 162 -23.34 -23.66 18.90
N ALA A 163 -22.52 -24.06 17.94
CA ALA A 163 -22.91 -24.62 16.65
C ALA A 163 -23.78 -25.86 16.85
N ARG A 164 -23.31 -26.84 17.63
CA ARG A 164 -24.10 -28.03 17.98
C ARG A 164 -25.41 -27.68 18.67
N GLY A 165 -25.39 -26.70 19.57
CA GLY A 165 -26.59 -26.21 20.26
C GLY A 165 -27.62 -25.59 19.30
N LEU A 166 -27.18 -24.76 18.36
CA LEU A 166 -28.06 -24.18 17.33
C LEU A 166 -28.62 -25.24 16.38
N GLN A 167 -27.79 -26.20 15.97
CA GLN A 167 -28.18 -27.33 15.12
C GLN A 167 -29.15 -28.28 15.82
N THR A 168 -29.02 -28.49 17.13
CA THR A 168 -29.84 -29.46 17.89
C THR A 168 -30.84 -28.76 18.82
N SER A 169 -30.41 -28.37 20.01
CA SER A 169 -31.18 -27.54 20.94
C SER A 169 -30.26 -26.84 21.95
N LEU A 170 -30.48 -25.55 22.18
CA LEU A 170 -29.95 -24.78 23.30
C LEU A 170 -30.82 -25.00 24.54
N SER A 171 -30.21 -24.96 25.73
CA SER A 171 -30.94 -24.96 27.01
C SER A 171 -31.49 -23.56 27.29
N LEU A 172 -32.77 -23.34 26.99
CA LEU A 172 -33.45 -22.03 27.06
C LEU A 172 -34.43 -21.91 28.23
N GLU A 173 -34.55 -22.93 29.09
CA GLU A 173 -35.56 -22.98 30.17
C GLU A 173 -35.43 -21.79 31.11
N ALA A 174 -34.19 -21.31 31.32
CA ALA A 174 -33.90 -20.17 32.15
C ALA A 174 -34.46 -18.85 31.60
N LEU A 175 -34.64 -18.72 30.28
CA LEU A 175 -35.03 -17.49 29.58
C LEU A 175 -36.54 -17.41 29.29
N GLY A 176 -37.29 -18.50 29.44
CA GLY A 176 -38.75 -18.50 29.40
C GLY A 176 -39.38 -19.81 28.92
N VAL A 177 -40.52 -20.18 29.51
CA VAL A 177 -41.17 -21.49 29.38
C VAL A 177 -41.98 -21.67 28.07
N ARG A 178 -42.32 -20.59 27.34
CA ARG A 178 -43.05 -20.69 26.05
C ARG A 178 -42.18 -21.07 24.86
N ALA A 179 -40.85 -21.03 24.98
CA ALA A 179 -39.95 -21.30 23.86
C ALA A 179 -39.88 -22.79 23.48
N SER A 180 -39.98 -23.71 24.43
CA SER A 180 -39.76 -25.15 24.19
C SER A 180 -40.89 -25.84 23.41
N MET A 181 -42.14 -25.33 23.49
CA MET A 181 -43.29 -25.94 22.81
C MET A 181 -43.42 -25.53 21.33
N ASP A 182 -43.00 -24.31 20.98
CA ASP A 182 -43.03 -23.80 19.59
C ASP A 182 -41.83 -24.27 18.76
N LEU A 183 -40.71 -24.63 19.40
CA LEU A 183 -39.50 -25.11 18.73
C LEU A 183 -39.67 -26.51 18.09
N ALA A 184 -40.51 -27.36 18.70
CA ALA A 184 -40.81 -28.71 18.19
C ALA A 184 -41.56 -28.70 16.85
N HIS A 185 -42.21 -27.58 16.48
CA HIS A 185 -42.97 -27.40 15.24
C HIS A 185 -42.21 -26.56 14.21
N SER A 186 -40.87 -26.58 14.24
CA SER A 186 -40.06 -25.85 13.26
C SER A 186 -39.99 -26.56 11.91
N PRO A 187 -40.28 -25.86 10.79
CA PRO A 187 -40.31 -26.48 9.47
C PRO A 187 -38.91 -26.87 8.96
N SER A 188 -37.85 -26.30 9.53
CA SER A 188 -36.47 -26.60 9.20
C SER A 188 -35.55 -26.39 10.40
N GLU A 189 -34.34 -26.95 10.30
CA GLU A 189 -33.25 -26.71 11.25
C GLU A 189 -32.93 -25.22 11.38
N GLY A 190 -32.85 -24.51 10.25
CA GLY A 190 -32.60 -23.07 10.22
C GLY A 190 -33.68 -22.25 10.91
N ALA A 191 -34.96 -22.57 10.70
CA ALA A 191 -36.06 -21.90 11.37
C ALA A 191 -36.04 -22.13 12.89
N ARG A 192 -35.63 -23.33 13.32
CA ARG A 192 -35.43 -23.64 14.73
C ARG A 192 -34.29 -22.81 15.31
N ALA A 193 -33.11 -22.85 14.69
CA ALA A 193 -31.92 -22.12 15.14
C ALA A 193 -32.19 -20.61 15.28
N LEU A 194 -32.87 -20.01 14.30
CA LEU A 194 -33.28 -18.60 14.34
C LEU A 194 -34.16 -18.30 15.57
N ARG A 195 -35.22 -19.08 15.81
CA ARG A 195 -36.11 -18.88 16.95
C ARG A 195 -35.41 -19.06 18.30
N GLN A 196 -34.52 -20.06 18.40
CA GLN A 196 -33.72 -20.27 19.60
C GLN A 196 -32.86 -19.03 19.91
N LEU A 197 -32.21 -18.51 18.88
CA LEU A 197 -31.34 -17.35 19.01
C LEU A 197 -32.11 -16.06 19.34
N GLU A 198 -33.29 -15.86 18.75
CA GLU A 198 -34.17 -14.72 19.08
C GLU A 198 -34.52 -14.70 20.58
N VAL A 199 -34.76 -15.85 21.20
CA VAL A 199 -35.01 -15.95 22.65
C VAL A 199 -33.78 -15.52 23.45
N VAL A 200 -32.58 -15.91 23.03
CA VAL A 200 -31.32 -15.50 23.68
C VAL A 200 -31.14 -13.98 23.54
N GLU A 201 -31.24 -13.44 22.33
CA GLU A 201 -31.10 -12.01 22.05
C GLU A 201 -32.16 -11.17 22.81
N GLN A 202 -33.39 -11.68 22.93
CA GLN A 202 -34.44 -11.09 23.77
C GLN A 202 -34.09 -11.09 25.25
N GLY A 203 -33.56 -12.20 25.77
CA GLY A 203 -33.07 -12.28 27.14
C GLY A 203 -31.97 -11.25 27.42
N VAL A 204 -31.02 -11.11 26.49
CA VAL A 204 -29.91 -10.14 26.58
C VAL A 204 -30.42 -8.71 26.57
N ALA A 205 -31.23 -8.33 25.57
CA ALA A 205 -31.77 -6.98 25.48
C ALA A 205 -32.63 -6.62 26.70
N LYS A 206 -33.43 -7.58 27.20
CA LYS A 206 -34.22 -7.39 28.43
C LYS A 206 -33.32 -7.14 29.64
N ALA A 207 -32.21 -7.85 29.79
CA ALA A 207 -31.30 -7.62 30.91
C ALA A 207 -30.64 -6.23 30.86
N PHE A 208 -30.27 -5.75 29.68
CA PHE A 208 -29.80 -4.36 29.52
C PHE A 208 -30.88 -3.34 29.90
N GLY A 209 -32.12 -3.53 29.42
CA GLY A 209 -33.24 -2.64 29.73
C GLY A 209 -33.64 -2.64 31.21
N ASP A 210 -33.73 -3.83 31.84
CA ASP A 210 -34.06 -3.94 33.27
C ASP A 210 -33.01 -3.27 34.17
N LEU A 211 -31.75 -3.20 33.73
CA LEU A 211 -30.66 -2.50 34.43
C LEU A 211 -30.56 -1.01 34.05
N GLY A 212 -31.35 -0.52 33.10
CA GLY A 212 -31.27 0.86 32.59
C GLY A 212 -29.99 1.15 31.80
N CYS A 213 -29.29 0.11 31.33
CA CYS A 213 -28.07 0.22 30.54
C CYS A 213 -28.33 0.55 29.05
N ASP A 214 -29.58 0.74 28.66
CA ASP A 214 -30.02 1.19 27.32
C ASP A 214 -30.33 2.69 27.26
N GLY A 215 -30.49 3.35 28.42
CA GLY A 215 -30.89 4.75 28.58
C GLY A 215 -29.76 5.78 28.60
N GLY A 216 -28.51 5.38 28.32
CA GLY A 216 -27.36 6.28 28.28
C GLY A 216 -26.74 6.63 29.64
N VAL A 217 -27.26 6.05 30.74
CA VAL A 217 -26.66 6.16 32.09
C VAL A 217 -25.31 5.46 32.12
N HIS A 218 -25.22 4.30 31.46
CA HIS A 218 -23.99 3.55 31.29
C HIS A 218 -23.49 3.69 29.85
N ALA A 219 -22.18 3.80 29.69
CA ALA A 219 -21.56 3.73 28.38
C ALA A 219 -21.81 2.33 27.77
N PRO A 220 -22.12 2.25 26.45
CA PRO A 220 -22.38 0.97 25.78
C PRO A 220 -21.21 0.00 25.90
N LEU A 221 -21.50 -1.30 25.85
CA LEU A 221 -20.47 -2.30 25.57
C LEU A 221 -19.92 -2.08 24.15
N LEU A 222 -18.60 -1.96 24.00
CA LEU A 222 -17.92 -1.97 22.71
C LEU A 222 -17.44 -3.39 22.40
N LEU A 223 -18.04 -4.03 21.41
CA LEU A 223 -17.65 -5.34 20.90
C LEU A 223 -16.95 -5.17 19.55
N MET A 224 -15.70 -5.62 19.50
CA MET A 224 -14.83 -5.48 18.33
C MET A 224 -14.48 -6.84 17.73
N VAL A 225 -14.37 -6.89 16.41
CA VAL A 225 -13.84 -8.06 15.68
C VAL A 225 -12.69 -7.60 14.80
N ASP A 226 -11.52 -8.23 14.93
CA ASP A 226 -10.30 -7.94 14.17
C ASP A 226 -9.61 -9.25 13.77
N GLN A 227 -8.59 -9.16 12.90
CA GLN A 227 -7.74 -10.27 12.47
C GLN A 227 -8.44 -11.38 11.67
N LEU A 228 -9.56 -11.07 10.99
CA LEU A 228 -10.25 -12.04 10.12
C LEU A 228 -9.38 -12.55 8.97
N GLU A 229 -8.35 -11.79 8.56
CA GLU A 229 -7.40 -12.24 7.56
C GLU A 229 -6.62 -13.50 7.95
N GLN A 230 -6.58 -13.85 9.24
CA GLN A 230 -5.92 -15.08 9.71
C GLN A 230 -6.74 -16.34 9.41
N VAL A 231 -8.05 -16.18 9.25
CA VAL A 231 -9.00 -17.28 9.06
C VAL A 231 -9.74 -17.20 7.72
N TRP A 232 -9.31 -16.33 6.81
CA TRP A 232 -9.94 -16.14 5.51
C TRP A 232 -9.12 -16.82 4.41
N SER A 233 -9.81 -17.53 3.52
CA SER A 233 -9.32 -18.05 2.24
C SER A 233 -10.14 -17.46 1.10
N ALA A 234 -9.66 -17.54 -0.14
CA ALA A 234 -10.41 -17.13 -1.33
C ALA A 234 -11.56 -18.09 -1.72
N GLU A 235 -11.99 -18.95 -0.80
CA GLU A 235 -13.04 -19.95 -1.01
C GLU A 235 -14.43 -19.38 -0.70
N PRO A 236 -15.49 -19.87 -1.35
CA PRO A 236 -16.86 -19.39 -1.13
C PRO A 236 -17.30 -19.38 0.34
N ASP A 237 -17.01 -20.45 1.09
CA ASP A 237 -17.43 -20.57 2.50
C ASP A 237 -16.73 -19.56 3.43
N SER A 238 -15.48 -19.19 3.10
CA SER A 238 -14.74 -18.13 3.77
C SER A 238 -15.33 -16.75 3.48
N ASN A 239 -15.76 -16.50 2.24
CA ASN A 239 -16.49 -15.28 1.89
C ASN A 239 -17.83 -15.22 2.61
N SER A 240 -18.60 -16.31 2.63
CA SER A 240 -19.85 -16.43 3.38
C SER A 240 -19.67 -16.21 4.88
N MET A 241 -18.54 -16.64 5.46
CA MET A 241 -18.22 -16.35 6.87
C MET A 241 -18.11 -14.85 7.13
N VAL A 242 -17.41 -14.11 6.27
CA VAL A 242 -17.23 -12.65 6.42
C VAL A 242 -18.53 -11.91 6.13
N ILE A 243 -19.29 -12.31 5.09
CA ILE A 243 -20.62 -11.78 4.81
C ILE A 243 -21.55 -12.01 6.00
N GLY A 244 -21.56 -13.23 6.54
CA GLY A 244 -22.31 -13.59 7.73
C GLY A 244 -21.98 -12.71 8.94
N LEU A 245 -20.70 -12.39 9.15
CA LEU A 245 -20.27 -11.45 10.21
C LEU A 245 -20.87 -10.06 10.01
N LEU A 246 -20.80 -9.52 8.79
CA LEU A 246 -21.33 -8.19 8.45
C LEU A 246 -22.84 -8.13 8.73
N LEU A 247 -23.58 -9.13 8.23
CA LEU A 247 -25.04 -9.24 8.43
C LEU A 247 -25.38 -9.38 9.92
N ALA A 248 -24.63 -10.22 10.65
CA ALA A 248 -24.82 -10.43 12.08
C ALA A 248 -24.58 -9.16 12.89
N ALA A 249 -23.53 -8.40 12.59
CA ALA A 249 -23.20 -7.17 13.29
C ALA A 249 -24.26 -6.11 13.07
N LYS A 250 -24.76 -5.97 11.84
CA LYS A 250 -25.85 -5.05 11.52
C LYS A 250 -27.15 -5.42 12.23
N HIS A 251 -27.50 -6.70 12.22
CA HIS A 251 -28.65 -7.20 12.98
C HIS A 251 -28.51 -6.91 14.48
N ALA A 252 -27.37 -7.25 15.07
CA ALA A 252 -27.11 -7.09 16.50
C ALA A 252 -27.06 -5.61 16.92
N ALA A 253 -26.49 -4.72 16.10
CA ALA A 253 -26.49 -3.28 16.35
C ALA A 253 -27.92 -2.71 16.44
N SER A 254 -28.80 -3.13 15.53
CA SER A 254 -30.23 -2.78 15.60
C SER A 254 -30.89 -3.38 16.84
N ARG A 255 -30.60 -4.65 17.15
CA ARG A 255 -31.22 -5.40 18.26
C ARG A 255 -30.90 -4.85 19.64
N TYR A 256 -29.66 -4.44 19.87
CA TYR A 256 -29.18 -3.96 21.17
C TYR A 256 -29.16 -2.43 21.29
N GLY A 257 -29.34 -1.72 20.17
CA GLY A 257 -29.45 -0.27 20.11
C GLY A 257 -28.29 0.43 20.83
N ARG A 258 -28.61 1.24 21.84
CA ARG A 258 -27.62 2.01 22.60
C ARG A 258 -26.86 1.20 23.65
N SER A 259 -27.18 -0.08 23.84
CA SER A 259 -26.56 -0.92 24.88
C SER A 259 -25.23 -1.53 24.42
N VAL A 260 -25.12 -1.85 23.13
CA VAL A 260 -23.96 -2.52 22.54
C VAL A 260 -23.61 -1.87 21.22
N ARG A 261 -22.34 -1.50 21.06
CA ARG A 261 -21.75 -0.99 19.83
C ARG A 261 -20.85 -2.05 19.22
N PHE A 262 -21.00 -2.25 17.92
CA PHE A 262 -20.19 -3.18 17.14
C PHE A 262 -19.16 -2.40 16.33
N LEU A 263 -17.95 -2.92 16.25
CA LEU A 263 -16.88 -2.35 15.43
C LEU A 263 -16.08 -3.47 14.76
N LEU A 264 -16.08 -3.49 13.44
CA LEU A 264 -15.43 -4.51 12.63
C LEU A 264 -14.21 -3.89 11.94
N PHE A 265 -13.09 -4.61 11.96
CA PHE A 265 -11.88 -4.24 11.24
C PHE A 265 -11.68 -5.26 10.11
N LEU A 266 -11.71 -4.79 8.86
CA LEU A 266 -11.53 -5.64 7.68
C LEU A 266 -10.34 -5.18 6.83
N ARG A 267 -9.64 -6.17 6.26
CA ARG A 267 -8.67 -5.90 5.20
C ARG A 267 -9.42 -5.50 3.93
N ALA A 268 -8.89 -4.51 3.21
CA ALA A 268 -9.56 -3.93 2.05
C ALA A 268 -9.81 -4.97 0.94
N ASP A 269 -8.80 -5.78 0.60
CA ASP A 269 -8.90 -6.83 -0.42
C ASP A 269 -9.91 -7.92 -0.07
N ILE A 270 -10.02 -8.30 1.21
CA ILE A 270 -11.05 -9.23 1.67
C ILE A 270 -12.42 -8.62 1.42
N TYR A 271 -12.67 -7.40 1.89
CA TYR A 271 -13.97 -6.73 1.73
C TYR A 271 -14.33 -6.49 0.26
N ASP A 272 -13.37 -6.06 -0.55
CA ASP A 272 -13.57 -5.72 -1.97
C ASP A 272 -13.82 -6.96 -2.84
N SER A 273 -13.42 -8.15 -2.37
CA SER A 273 -13.72 -9.43 -3.01
C SER A 273 -15.14 -9.95 -2.73
N LEU A 274 -15.84 -9.38 -1.74
CA LEU A 274 -17.17 -9.86 -1.36
C LEU A 274 -18.24 -9.34 -2.32
N SER A 275 -19.16 -10.23 -2.71
CA SER A 275 -20.35 -9.87 -3.47
C SER A 275 -21.59 -10.38 -2.75
N PHE A 276 -22.43 -9.46 -2.25
CA PHE A 276 -23.66 -9.80 -1.54
C PHE A 276 -24.70 -8.69 -1.69
N GLY A 277 -25.98 -9.07 -1.77
CA GLY A 277 -27.08 -8.16 -2.13
C GLY A 277 -27.38 -7.05 -1.12
N GLU A 278 -26.77 -7.08 0.07
CA GLU A 278 -26.91 -6.08 1.13
C GLU A 278 -25.64 -5.25 1.33
N GLY A 279 -24.71 -5.21 0.37
CA GLY A 279 -23.47 -4.43 0.49
C GLY A 279 -23.70 -2.92 0.57
N ASP A 280 -24.63 -2.40 -0.22
CA ASP A 280 -25.00 -0.97 -0.31
C ASP A 280 -25.41 -0.37 1.06
N LYS A 281 -26.04 -1.21 1.86
CA LYS A 281 -26.51 -0.97 3.23
C LYS A 281 -25.36 -0.63 4.20
N PHE A 282 -24.09 -0.88 3.86
CA PHE A 282 -22.93 -0.59 4.71
C PHE A 282 -22.22 0.71 4.37
N HIS A 283 -22.54 1.38 3.25
CA HIS A 283 -21.85 2.62 2.84
C HIS A 283 -21.92 3.75 3.89
N GLY A 284 -23.01 3.84 4.64
CA GLY A 284 -23.14 4.79 5.75
C GLY A 284 -22.23 4.47 6.94
N ASP A 285 -21.94 3.20 7.15
CA ASP A 285 -21.26 2.66 8.33
C ASP A 285 -19.77 2.39 8.10
N GLU A 286 -19.31 2.37 6.85
CA GLU A 286 -17.93 2.10 6.46
C GLU A 286 -17.04 3.35 6.49
N LEU A 287 -15.77 3.13 6.81
CA LEU A 287 -14.70 4.12 6.73
C LEU A 287 -13.41 3.43 6.30
N ARG A 288 -12.87 3.84 5.14
CA ARG A 288 -11.56 3.38 4.64
C ARG A 288 -10.44 4.24 5.22
N ILE A 289 -9.41 3.59 5.77
CA ILE A 289 -8.21 4.26 6.27
C ILE A 289 -7.34 4.66 5.08
N THR A 290 -7.15 5.96 4.90
CA THR A 290 -6.21 6.54 3.93
C THR A 290 -5.14 7.36 4.64
N TRP A 291 -3.95 7.44 4.05
CA TRP A 291 -2.82 8.20 4.56
C TRP A 291 -2.23 9.05 3.44
N THR A 292 -2.17 10.36 3.66
CA THR A 292 -1.44 11.27 2.78
C THR A 292 0.03 11.31 3.15
N GLU A 293 0.89 11.77 2.25
CA GLU A 293 2.32 11.99 2.54
C GLU A 293 2.52 12.89 3.76
N GLN A 294 1.79 14.01 3.84
CA GLN A 294 1.83 14.88 5.01
C GLN A 294 1.42 14.12 6.28
N ALA A 295 0.42 13.25 6.19
CA ALA A 295 -0.03 12.50 7.35
C ALA A 295 1.03 11.53 7.90
N LEU A 296 1.82 10.93 6.99
CA LEU A 296 2.96 10.06 7.30
C LEU A 296 4.15 10.87 7.82
N LYS A 297 4.42 12.05 7.26
CA LYS A 297 5.45 12.98 7.76
C LYS A 297 5.21 13.37 9.20
N ASP A 298 3.99 13.80 9.54
CA ASP A 298 3.68 14.17 10.93
C ASP A 298 3.75 12.95 11.86
N LEU A 299 3.34 11.77 11.39
CA LEU A 299 3.44 10.53 12.17
C LEU A 299 4.91 10.20 12.48
N ALA A 300 5.78 10.30 11.47
CA ALA A 300 7.21 10.09 11.62
C ALA A 300 7.81 11.09 12.63
N PHE A 301 7.44 12.36 12.52
CA PHE A 301 7.91 13.41 13.42
C PHE A 301 7.50 13.15 14.88
N VAL A 302 6.22 12.85 15.15
CA VAL A 302 5.75 12.55 16.51
C VAL A 302 6.44 11.30 17.08
N ARG A 303 6.71 10.29 16.24
CA ARG A 303 7.46 9.08 16.65
C ARG A 303 8.92 9.38 16.95
N ALA A 304 9.57 10.25 16.19
CA ALA A 304 10.93 10.70 16.45
C ALA A 304 11.03 11.49 17.76
N GLN A 305 10.09 12.41 18.04
CA GLN A 305 10.04 13.14 19.30
C GLN A 305 9.88 12.20 20.51
N ALA A 306 9.10 11.13 20.36
CA ALA A 306 8.90 10.17 21.43
C ALA A 306 10.15 9.34 21.77
N SER A 307 11.07 9.16 20.82
CA SER A 307 12.31 8.38 21.02
C SER A 307 13.52 9.26 21.37
N VAL A 308 13.66 10.42 20.75
CA VAL A 308 14.78 11.35 20.98
C VAL A 308 14.51 12.33 22.13
N GLY A 309 13.29 12.86 22.21
CA GLY A 309 12.84 13.85 23.20
C GLY A 309 11.94 14.95 22.61
N GLU A 310 11.09 15.56 23.44
CA GLU A 310 10.09 16.58 23.04
C GLU A 310 10.71 17.86 22.43
N GLN A 311 11.99 18.10 22.66
CA GLN A 311 12.72 19.27 22.15
C GLN A 311 13.16 19.13 20.69
N LEU A 312 13.02 17.93 20.10
CA LEU A 312 13.37 17.69 18.69
C LEU A 312 12.43 18.51 17.78
N SER A 313 13.02 19.35 16.93
CA SER A 313 12.32 20.13 15.89
C SER A 313 12.33 19.41 14.54
N GLU A 314 11.42 19.80 13.64
CA GLU A 314 11.41 19.27 12.26
C GLU A 314 12.70 19.61 11.52
N GLU A 315 13.26 20.80 11.75
CA GLU A 315 14.53 21.23 11.14
C GLU A 315 15.68 20.32 11.58
N ARG A 316 15.80 20.04 12.89
CA ARG A 316 16.81 19.13 13.42
C ARG A 316 16.64 17.72 12.86
N LEU A 317 15.41 17.23 12.73
CA LEU A 317 15.16 15.90 12.18
C LEU A 317 15.50 15.81 10.69
N TRP A 318 14.94 16.70 9.87
CA TRP A 318 14.96 16.56 8.41
C TRP A 318 16.12 17.25 7.72
N LYS A 319 16.86 18.14 8.40
CA LYS A 319 18.03 18.83 7.82
C LYS A 319 19.36 18.49 8.49
N GLU A 320 19.33 18.02 9.73
CA GLU A 320 20.56 17.76 10.49
C GLU A 320 20.79 16.27 10.77
N LEU A 321 19.76 15.54 11.22
CA LEU A 321 19.83 14.09 11.41
C LEU A 321 19.68 13.32 10.09
N PHE A 322 18.77 13.75 9.23
CA PHE A 322 18.66 13.34 7.83
C PHE A 322 19.33 14.37 6.90
N PRO A 323 19.77 13.97 5.69
CA PRO A 323 20.21 14.93 4.69
C PRO A 323 19.01 15.76 4.21
N GLU A 324 19.22 17.03 3.83
CA GLU A 324 18.14 17.91 3.34
C GLU A 324 17.54 17.41 2.01
N THR A 325 18.38 16.86 1.15
CA THR A 325 18.00 16.29 -0.15
C THR A 325 18.69 14.95 -0.40
N VAL A 326 18.17 14.17 -1.34
CA VAL A 326 18.85 13.02 -1.96
C VAL A 326 18.83 13.27 -3.47
N GLY A 327 19.99 13.63 -4.04
CA GLY A 327 20.03 14.26 -5.34
C GLY A 327 19.22 15.57 -5.35
N ASP A 328 18.31 15.74 -6.31
CA ASP A 328 17.49 16.95 -6.48
C ASP A 328 16.14 16.89 -5.74
N GLU A 329 15.88 15.83 -4.96
CA GLU A 329 14.62 15.61 -4.26
C GLU A 329 14.76 15.85 -2.75
N GLU A 330 13.84 16.62 -2.16
CA GLU A 330 13.77 16.84 -0.71
C GLU A 330 13.53 15.53 0.04
N ILE A 331 14.19 15.33 1.19
CA ILE A 331 14.25 14.04 1.86
C ILE A 331 12.88 13.46 2.25
N THR A 332 11.96 14.28 2.76
CA THR A 332 10.63 13.77 3.14
C THR A 332 9.86 13.31 1.91
N SER A 333 9.92 14.08 0.83
CA SER A 333 9.35 13.71 -0.47
C SER A 333 9.99 12.42 -1.00
N TYR A 334 11.32 12.31 -0.95
CA TYR A 334 12.06 11.14 -1.40
C TYR A 334 11.60 9.86 -0.70
N ILE A 335 11.48 9.89 0.63
CA ILE A 335 11.08 8.74 1.45
C ILE A 335 9.60 8.40 1.25
N PHE A 336 8.70 9.36 1.40
CA PHE A 336 7.26 9.07 1.46
C PHE A 336 6.67 8.70 0.09
N ARG A 337 7.19 9.22 -1.02
CA ARG A 337 6.82 8.78 -2.38
C ARG A 337 7.28 7.35 -2.69
N ARG A 338 8.36 6.92 -2.03
CA ARG A 338 8.92 5.56 -2.16
C ARG A 338 8.39 4.59 -1.11
N CYS A 339 7.46 5.01 -0.24
CA CYS A 339 6.68 4.13 0.63
C CYS A 339 5.29 3.91 0.02
N LEU A 340 4.67 2.76 0.30
CA LEU A 340 3.21 2.69 0.15
C LEU A 340 2.55 3.60 1.20
N PRO A 341 1.37 4.19 0.93
CA PRO A 341 0.72 5.16 1.81
C PRO A 341 0.13 4.50 3.07
N ARG A 342 1.00 4.03 3.96
CA ARG A 342 0.65 3.37 5.21
C ARG A 342 1.74 3.52 6.28
N PRO A 343 1.38 3.70 7.56
CA PRO A 343 2.29 3.88 8.68
C PRO A 343 3.44 2.88 8.73
N ARG A 344 3.13 1.58 8.62
CA ARG A 344 4.13 0.52 8.76
C ARG A 344 5.31 0.69 7.80
N ASP A 345 5.02 1.02 6.55
CA ASP A 345 6.05 1.12 5.51
C ASP A 345 6.91 2.37 5.69
N ALA A 346 6.31 3.51 6.05
CA ALA A 346 7.04 4.71 6.41
C ALA A 346 7.98 4.49 7.61
N ILE A 347 7.48 3.87 8.69
CA ILE A 347 8.26 3.55 9.89
C ILE A 347 9.42 2.62 9.54
N GLN A 348 9.16 1.58 8.74
CA GLN A 348 10.17 0.62 8.36
C GLN A 348 11.27 1.26 7.52
N PHE A 349 10.94 2.10 6.52
CA PHE A 349 11.96 2.78 5.72
C PHE A 349 12.82 3.71 6.59
N LEU A 350 12.20 4.53 7.44
CA LEU A 350 12.92 5.43 8.35
C LEU A 350 13.86 4.69 9.31
N ASN A 351 13.40 3.56 9.86
CA ASN A 351 14.23 2.71 10.72
C ASN A 351 15.41 2.09 9.95
N ILE A 352 15.24 1.68 8.70
CA ILE A 352 16.36 1.16 7.88
C ILE A 352 17.38 2.26 7.63
N CYS A 353 16.96 3.50 7.33
CA CYS A 353 17.87 4.63 7.17
C CYS A 353 18.72 4.84 8.45
N GLN A 354 18.08 4.84 9.61
CA GLN A 354 18.77 4.96 10.90
C GLN A 354 19.72 3.78 11.14
N GLN A 355 19.28 2.54 10.88
CA GLN A 355 20.09 1.33 11.08
C GLN A 355 21.35 1.36 10.22
N LYS A 356 21.24 1.76 8.94
CA LYS A 356 22.38 1.89 8.02
C LYS A 356 23.41 2.88 8.56
N ALA A 357 22.95 4.07 8.93
CA ALA A 357 23.84 5.12 9.41
C ALA A 357 24.47 4.78 10.77
N TRP A 358 23.66 4.39 11.75
CA TRP A 358 24.10 4.19 13.15
C TRP A 358 24.74 2.83 13.38
N LEU A 359 24.07 1.73 13.03
CA LEU A 359 24.50 0.38 13.39
C LEU A 359 25.53 -0.21 12.41
N GLU A 360 25.43 0.11 11.12
CA GLU A 360 26.33 -0.45 10.09
C GLU A 360 27.52 0.46 9.80
N HIS A 361 27.33 1.78 9.79
CA HIS A 361 28.37 2.74 9.43
C HIS A 361 28.90 3.59 10.59
N GLU A 362 28.37 3.40 11.81
CA GLU A 362 28.81 4.08 13.04
C GLU A 362 28.84 5.62 12.94
N ARG A 363 27.86 6.20 12.21
CA ARG A 363 27.73 7.65 11.97
C ARG A 363 26.90 8.32 13.04
N ASP A 364 27.03 9.64 13.17
CA ASP A 364 26.21 10.48 14.05
C ASP A 364 25.00 11.12 13.33
N ARG A 365 24.97 11.07 11.99
CA ARG A 365 23.87 11.50 11.12
C ARG A 365 23.70 10.57 9.92
N ILE A 366 22.51 10.58 9.34
CA ILE A 366 22.16 9.84 8.12
C ILE A 366 22.65 10.65 6.91
N THR A 367 23.29 9.98 5.95
CA THR A 367 23.77 10.59 4.70
C THR A 367 22.90 10.18 3.50
N GLU A 368 23.03 10.86 2.37
CA GLU A 368 22.36 10.47 1.11
C GLU A 368 22.67 9.01 0.74
N ALA A 369 23.94 8.60 0.85
CA ALA A 369 24.35 7.23 0.56
C ALA A 369 23.67 6.18 1.48
N ASP A 370 23.41 6.53 2.75
CA ASP A 370 22.65 5.66 3.66
C ASP A 370 21.20 5.52 3.21
N VAL A 371 20.58 6.63 2.80
CA VAL A 371 19.19 6.65 2.33
C VAL A 371 19.05 5.85 1.04
N GLU A 372 20.00 5.96 0.10
CA GLU A 372 20.00 5.17 -1.14
C GLU A 372 20.21 3.67 -0.90
N LEU A 373 21.08 3.30 0.05
CA LEU A 373 21.25 1.91 0.48
C LEU A 373 19.99 1.38 1.16
N ALA A 374 19.38 2.18 2.03
CA ALA A 374 18.11 1.87 2.67
C ALA A 374 16.99 1.73 1.65
N ALA A 375 16.91 2.61 0.64
CA ALA A 375 15.91 2.55 -0.43
C ALA A 375 16.02 1.26 -1.25
N ARG A 376 17.24 0.82 -1.57
CA ARG A 376 17.49 -0.46 -2.26
C ARG A 376 16.97 -1.65 -1.44
N GLN A 377 17.35 -1.71 -0.16
CA GLN A 377 16.93 -2.78 0.74
C GLN A 377 15.41 -2.77 0.96
N PHE A 378 14.85 -1.59 1.23
CA PHE A 378 13.42 -1.40 1.45
C PHE A 378 12.60 -1.80 0.23
N SER A 379 13.00 -1.35 -0.96
CA SER A 379 12.31 -1.71 -2.21
C SER A 379 12.27 -3.22 -2.44
N GLN A 380 13.38 -3.92 -2.17
CA GLN A 380 13.46 -5.37 -2.32
C GLN A 380 12.57 -6.12 -1.32
N TRP A 381 12.53 -5.64 -0.07
CA TRP A 381 11.65 -6.19 0.95
C TRP A 381 10.19 -5.95 0.62
N LYS A 382 9.81 -4.73 0.23
CA LYS A 382 8.43 -4.40 -0.15
C LYS A 382 7.93 -5.20 -1.35
N LEU A 383 8.79 -5.45 -2.33
CA LEU A 383 8.43 -6.31 -3.47
C LEU A 383 8.08 -7.74 -3.02
N ASN A 384 8.85 -8.30 -2.08
CA ASN A 384 8.55 -9.63 -1.52
C ASN A 384 7.30 -9.61 -0.62
N ASP A 385 7.18 -8.60 0.25
CA ASP A 385 6.04 -8.43 1.15
C ASP A 385 4.72 -8.31 0.38
N LEU A 386 4.72 -7.62 -0.76
CA LEU A 386 3.53 -7.48 -1.60
C LEU A 386 3.04 -8.84 -2.10
N ALA A 387 3.94 -9.68 -2.63
CA ALA A 387 3.59 -11.04 -3.06
C ALA A 387 3.04 -11.87 -1.89
N SER A 388 3.67 -11.81 -0.72
CA SER A 388 3.24 -12.55 0.46
C SER A 388 1.91 -12.04 1.03
N GLU A 389 1.65 -10.73 1.00
CA GLU A 389 0.41 -10.12 1.49
C GLU A 389 -0.81 -10.59 0.69
N TYR A 390 -0.65 -10.73 -0.63
CA TYR A 390 -1.73 -11.10 -1.54
C TYR A 390 -1.67 -12.55 -2.00
N LEU A 391 -0.83 -13.40 -1.41
CA LEU A 391 -0.61 -14.78 -1.87
C LEU A 391 -1.91 -15.60 -1.95
N ILE A 392 -2.83 -15.41 -0.98
CA ILE A 392 -4.11 -16.13 -0.93
C ILE A 392 -5.05 -15.65 -2.05
N ALA A 393 -5.12 -14.34 -2.29
CA ALA A 393 -6.03 -13.76 -3.28
C ALA A 393 -5.48 -13.86 -4.72
N HIS A 394 -4.16 -13.75 -4.88
CA HIS A 394 -3.45 -13.67 -6.16
C HIS A 394 -2.16 -14.50 -6.13
N PRO A 395 -2.24 -15.86 -6.18
CA PRO A 395 -1.05 -16.73 -6.08
C PRO A 395 -0.01 -16.50 -7.17
N PHE A 396 -0.44 -15.99 -8.34
CA PHE A 396 0.40 -15.71 -9.49
C PHE A 396 1.18 -14.38 -9.42
N LEU A 397 0.93 -13.52 -8.42
CA LEU A 397 1.45 -12.14 -8.38
C LEU A 397 2.98 -12.07 -8.50
N ARG A 398 3.71 -12.96 -7.79
CA ARG A 398 5.17 -13.01 -7.84
C ARG A 398 5.71 -13.35 -9.23
N ASN A 399 4.98 -14.18 -9.97
CA ASN A 399 5.37 -14.63 -11.32
C ASN A 399 5.20 -13.54 -12.38
N LEU A 400 4.57 -12.40 -12.03
CA LEU A 400 4.43 -11.25 -12.91
C LEU A 400 5.65 -10.31 -12.87
N TYR A 401 6.47 -10.35 -11.81
CA TYR A 401 7.61 -9.44 -11.66
C TYR A 401 8.61 -9.47 -12.82
N PRO A 402 8.93 -10.62 -13.43
CA PRO A 402 9.81 -10.66 -14.62
C PRO A 402 9.33 -9.79 -15.78
N LEU A 403 8.02 -9.49 -15.90
CA LEU A 403 7.47 -8.62 -16.93
C LEU A 403 7.89 -7.14 -16.78
N PHE A 404 8.43 -6.78 -15.61
CA PHE A 404 8.80 -5.42 -15.25
C PHE A 404 10.30 -5.26 -14.93
N GLN A 405 11.05 -6.36 -14.84
CA GLN A 405 12.47 -6.34 -14.47
C GLN A 405 13.34 -5.68 -15.54
N ASN A 406 14.15 -4.71 -15.13
CA ASN A 406 15.07 -3.94 -15.98
C ASN A 406 14.36 -3.26 -17.16
N THR A 407 13.13 -2.81 -16.94
CA THR A 407 12.33 -2.09 -17.94
C THR A 407 11.95 -0.69 -17.45
N GLY A 408 11.42 0.16 -18.32
CA GLY A 408 10.88 1.47 -17.95
C GLY A 408 9.75 1.37 -16.92
N TYR A 409 9.71 2.32 -15.98
CA TYR A 409 8.62 2.35 -15.00
C TYR A 409 7.31 2.89 -15.56
N VAL A 410 7.32 3.60 -16.69
CA VAL A 410 6.12 3.96 -17.45
C VAL A 410 5.80 2.79 -18.37
N VAL A 411 4.64 2.17 -18.16
CA VAL A 411 4.22 0.96 -18.85
C VAL A 411 2.91 1.25 -19.57
N THR A 412 2.91 1.20 -20.89
CA THR A 412 1.67 1.32 -21.65
C THR A 412 0.92 0.00 -21.72
N ARG A 413 -0.40 0.05 -21.87
CA ARG A 413 -1.25 -1.14 -22.05
C ARG A 413 -0.74 -2.01 -23.18
N ALA A 414 -0.35 -1.42 -24.31
CA ALA A 414 0.17 -2.15 -25.46
C ALA A 414 1.48 -2.90 -25.15
N VAL A 415 2.43 -2.25 -24.49
CA VAL A 415 3.70 -2.88 -24.07
C VAL A 415 3.45 -3.98 -23.05
N PHE A 416 2.60 -3.72 -22.06
CA PHE A 416 2.23 -4.72 -21.07
C PHE A 416 1.60 -5.95 -21.72
N THR A 417 0.60 -5.78 -22.58
CA THR A 417 -0.07 -6.88 -23.29
C THR A 417 0.94 -7.74 -24.05
N ARG A 418 1.85 -7.12 -24.81
CA ARG A 418 2.91 -7.84 -25.55
C ARG A 418 3.81 -8.66 -24.61
N ARG A 419 4.23 -8.09 -23.48
CA ARG A 419 5.06 -8.79 -22.49
C ARG A 419 4.28 -9.94 -21.83
N PHE A 420 3.00 -9.71 -21.50
CA PHE A 420 2.12 -10.72 -20.92
C PHE A 420 1.88 -11.89 -21.88
N GLU A 421 1.56 -11.63 -23.15
CA GLU A 421 1.33 -12.67 -24.16
C GLU A 421 2.53 -13.62 -24.31
N ALA A 422 3.76 -13.08 -24.22
CA ALA A 422 4.97 -13.88 -24.25
C ALA A 422 5.12 -14.82 -23.04
N ALA A 423 4.53 -14.49 -21.88
CA ALA A 423 4.56 -15.29 -20.66
C ALA A 423 3.26 -16.08 -20.40
N ALA A 424 2.18 -15.78 -21.15
CA ALA A 424 0.83 -16.26 -20.87
C ALA A 424 0.74 -17.78 -20.83
N GLY A 425 1.39 -18.50 -21.74
CA GLY A 425 1.37 -19.96 -21.77
C GLY A 425 1.90 -20.59 -20.47
N THR A 426 2.98 -20.05 -19.91
CA THR A 426 3.55 -20.55 -18.63
C THR A 426 2.65 -20.21 -17.44
N LEU A 427 2.08 -19.00 -17.43
CA LEU A 427 1.17 -18.57 -16.37
C LEU A 427 -0.11 -19.42 -16.34
N HIS A 428 -0.74 -19.65 -17.49
CA HIS A 428 -1.96 -20.46 -17.59
C HIS A 428 -1.70 -21.93 -17.26
N GLN A 429 -0.53 -22.48 -17.61
CA GLN A 429 -0.16 -23.85 -17.23
C GLN A 429 0.01 -24.00 -15.71
N THR A 430 0.57 -22.99 -15.05
CA THR A 430 0.87 -23.03 -13.61
C THR A 430 -0.34 -22.68 -12.75
N PHE A 431 -1.18 -21.75 -13.22
CA PHE A 431 -2.28 -21.16 -12.45
C PHE A 431 -3.61 -21.24 -13.22
N GLY A 432 -3.89 -22.40 -13.83
CA GLY A 432 -5.07 -22.59 -14.69
C GLY A 432 -6.41 -22.31 -14.02
N GLU A 433 -6.51 -22.47 -12.70
CA GLU A 433 -7.70 -22.14 -11.91
C GLU A 433 -8.02 -20.63 -11.90
N TYR A 434 -7.06 -19.78 -12.27
CA TYR A 434 -7.18 -18.32 -12.28
C TYR A 434 -7.29 -17.74 -13.70
N ALA A 435 -7.63 -18.57 -14.70
CA ALA A 435 -7.66 -18.18 -16.12
C ALA A 435 -8.45 -16.88 -16.39
N ASP A 436 -9.57 -16.67 -15.68
CA ASP A 436 -10.40 -15.46 -15.83
C ASP A 436 -9.66 -14.19 -15.43
N ALA A 437 -8.80 -14.27 -14.40
CA ALA A 437 -7.97 -13.15 -13.95
C ALA A 437 -6.68 -13.01 -14.79
N LEU A 438 -6.17 -14.11 -15.37
CA LEU A 438 -4.97 -14.15 -16.21
C LEU A 438 -5.21 -13.61 -17.63
N THR A 439 -5.82 -12.45 -17.74
CA THR A 439 -5.95 -11.68 -18.98
C THR A 439 -5.21 -10.36 -18.86
N PRO A 440 -4.80 -9.69 -19.95
CA PRO A 440 -4.11 -8.39 -19.84
C PRO A 440 -4.86 -7.38 -18.98
N SER A 441 -6.19 -7.27 -19.14
CA SER A 441 -7.02 -6.39 -18.32
C SER A 441 -7.12 -6.86 -16.87
N GLY A 442 -7.37 -8.15 -16.63
CA GLY A 442 -7.47 -8.69 -15.27
C GLY A 442 -6.17 -8.53 -14.48
N ILE A 443 -5.00 -8.73 -15.11
CA ILE A 443 -3.72 -8.49 -14.46
C ILE A 443 -3.48 -7.01 -14.20
N ILE A 444 -3.85 -6.11 -15.12
CA ILE A 444 -3.76 -4.66 -14.86
C ILE A 444 -4.63 -4.29 -13.65
N ASP A 445 -5.86 -4.80 -13.57
CA ASP A 445 -6.77 -4.54 -12.45
C ASP A 445 -6.20 -5.05 -11.13
N VAL A 446 -5.62 -6.26 -11.12
CA VAL A 446 -4.92 -6.82 -9.95
C VAL A 446 -3.72 -5.97 -9.56
N LEU A 447 -2.83 -5.65 -10.50
CA LEU A 447 -1.62 -4.86 -10.23
C LEU A 447 -1.95 -3.44 -9.77
N TYR A 448 -3.02 -2.84 -10.29
CA TYR A 448 -3.54 -1.58 -9.79
C TYR A 448 -4.08 -1.74 -8.36
N GLY A 449 -4.98 -2.70 -8.13
CA GLY A 449 -5.63 -2.93 -6.83
C GLY A 449 -4.66 -3.23 -5.68
N VAL A 450 -3.56 -3.92 -5.95
CA VAL A 450 -2.49 -4.14 -4.95
C VAL A 450 -1.54 -2.94 -4.80
N GLY A 451 -1.72 -1.87 -5.59
CA GLY A 451 -0.90 -0.66 -5.57
C GLY A 451 0.49 -0.84 -6.20
N PHE A 452 0.68 -1.85 -7.04
CA PHE A 452 1.91 -2.05 -7.81
C PHE A 452 1.99 -1.11 -9.01
N LEU A 453 0.88 -0.97 -9.74
CA LEU A 453 0.70 0.02 -10.80
C LEU A 453 -0.19 1.16 -10.33
N GLY A 454 0.16 2.37 -10.75
CA GLY A 454 -0.73 3.53 -10.76
C GLY A 454 -1.17 3.81 -12.18
N VAL A 455 -2.30 4.47 -12.35
CA VAL A 455 -2.85 4.86 -13.64
C VAL A 455 -2.69 6.36 -13.85
N ARG A 456 -2.26 6.78 -15.05
CA ARG A 456 -2.15 8.20 -15.36
C ARG A 456 -3.54 8.78 -15.67
N ARG A 457 -3.96 9.75 -14.87
CA ARG A 457 -5.21 10.51 -15.03
C ARG A 457 -4.88 11.99 -15.11
N GLY A 458 -4.90 12.54 -16.32
CA GLY A 458 -4.43 13.90 -16.56
C GLY A 458 -2.91 14.00 -16.35
N SER A 459 -2.50 14.91 -15.46
CA SER A 459 -1.09 15.13 -15.09
C SER A 459 -0.63 14.32 -13.87
N GLU A 460 -1.55 13.62 -13.20
CA GLU A 460 -1.25 12.88 -11.99
C GLU A 460 -1.28 11.37 -12.23
N VAL A 461 -0.54 10.64 -11.41
CA VAL A 461 -0.58 9.18 -11.35
C VAL A 461 -1.33 8.82 -10.08
N VAL A 462 -2.42 8.10 -10.24
CA VAL A 462 -3.29 7.68 -9.14
C VAL A 462 -3.00 6.22 -8.83
N TYR A 463 -2.76 5.91 -7.55
CA TYR A 463 -2.57 4.55 -7.07
C TYR A 463 -3.80 4.06 -6.30
N ALA A 464 -4.00 2.74 -6.23
CA ALA A 464 -5.10 2.19 -5.44
C ALA A 464 -4.98 2.55 -3.95
N GLY A 465 -6.01 3.22 -3.44
CA GLY A 465 -6.06 3.80 -2.10
C GLY A 465 -6.30 5.32 -2.12
N ASP A 466 -5.89 6.01 -3.19
CA ASP A 466 -6.11 7.45 -3.37
C ASP A 466 -7.44 7.76 -4.05
N ASP A 467 -7.91 6.86 -4.92
CA ASP A 467 -9.18 6.94 -5.64
C ASP A 467 -9.90 5.59 -5.62
N ALA A 468 -11.23 5.63 -5.55
CA ALA A 468 -12.10 4.46 -5.55
C ALA A 468 -12.40 3.92 -6.96
N LEU A 469 -12.03 4.67 -8.01
CA LEU A 469 -12.27 4.27 -9.39
C LEU A 469 -11.30 3.18 -9.85
N SER A 470 -11.86 2.07 -10.32
CA SER A 470 -11.13 1.01 -11.03
C SER A 470 -10.50 1.55 -12.33
N VAL A 471 -9.55 0.79 -12.86
CA VAL A 471 -8.95 1.09 -14.16
C VAL A 471 -10.03 1.05 -15.24
N GLN A 472 -10.06 2.07 -16.09
CA GLN A 472 -11.00 2.18 -17.19
C GLN A 472 -10.40 1.57 -18.47
N PRO A 473 -11.22 1.01 -19.38
CA PRO A 473 -10.71 0.38 -20.60
C PRO A 473 -9.91 1.31 -21.52
N HIS A 474 -10.19 2.61 -21.50
CA HIS A 474 -9.50 3.63 -22.31
C HIS A 474 -8.20 4.14 -21.66
N GLU A 475 -7.93 3.80 -20.40
CA GLU A 475 -6.68 4.15 -19.74
C GLU A 475 -5.55 3.26 -20.28
N ALA A 476 -4.55 3.92 -20.88
CA ALA A 476 -3.50 3.27 -21.65
C ALA A 476 -2.10 3.41 -21.05
N GLU A 477 -1.90 4.27 -20.05
CA GLU A 477 -0.60 4.50 -19.42
C GLU A 477 -0.64 4.24 -17.92
N PHE A 478 0.30 3.41 -17.47
CA PHE A 478 0.49 3.02 -16.09
C PHE A 478 1.90 3.35 -15.64
N GLN A 479 2.09 3.48 -14.33
CA GLN A 479 3.42 3.60 -13.75
C GLN A 479 3.63 2.61 -12.61
N ILE A 480 4.78 1.95 -12.61
CA ILE A 480 5.24 1.16 -11.46
C ILE A 480 5.41 2.11 -10.27
N HIS A 481 4.84 1.75 -9.12
CA HIS A 481 4.96 2.53 -7.89
C HIS A 481 6.45 2.72 -7.52
N PRO A 482 6.90 3.95 -7.16
CA PRO A 482 8.31 4.22 -6.85
C PRO A 482 8.95 3.27 -5.83
N CYS A 483 8.17 2.85 -4.83
CA CYS A 483 8.49 1.79 -3.87
C CYS A 483 9.12 0.52 -4.47
N PHE A 484 8.75 0.11 -5.69
CA PHE A 484 9.23 -1.16 -6.30
C PHE A 484 10.29 -0.95 -7.39
N ARG A 485 10.46 0.28 -7.87
CA ARG A 485 11.30 0.60 -9.04
C ARG A 485 12.74 0.12 -8.89
N VAL A 486 13.34 0.38 -7.72
CA VAL A 486 14.74 0.05 -7.47
C VAL A 486 14.98 -1.46 -7.43
N ALA A 487 14.10 -2.22 -6.75
CA ALA A 487 14.19 -3.69 -6.71
C ALA A 487 14.00 -4.35 -8.09
N LEU A 488 13.19 -3.72 -8.95
CA LEU A 488 12.96 -4.20 -10.31
C LEU A 488 14.04 -3.73 -11.29
N GLY A 489 14.94 -2.82 -10.91
CA GLY A 489 15.82 -2.14 -11.87
C GLY A 489 15.09 -1.18 -12.81
N ALA A 490 13.83 -0.86 -12.54
CA ALA A 490 12.98 0.00 -13.34
C ALA A 490 13.13 1.48 -12.95
N THR A 491 14.32 2.03 -13.15
CA THR A 491 14.71 3.35 -12.64
C THR A 491 14.66 4.50 -13.66
N SER A 492 14.30 4.21 -14.91
CA SER A 492 14.07 5.20 -15.97
C SER A 492 12.64 5.12 -16.48
N ALA A 493 12.12 6.21 -17.06
CA ALA A 493 10.73 6.27 -17.50
C ALA A 493 10.41 5.21 -18.58
N PHE A 494 11.34 4.97 -19.51
CA PHE A 494 11.26 3.95 -20.56
C PHE A 494 12.52 3.07 -20.56
N ASP A 495 12.53 2.03 -21.40
CA ASP A 495 13.69 1.14 -21.58
C ASP A 495 14.87 1.95 -22.14
N LEU A 496 15.76 2.42 -21.28
CA LEU A 496 16.80 3.38 -21.62
C LEU A 496 18.19 2.76 -21.52
N ARG A 497 19.00 2.95 -22.56
CA ARG A 497 20.45 2.78 -22.49
C ARG A 497 21.03 4.16 -22.25
N ARG A 498 21.61 4.38 -21.07
CA ARG A 498 22.19 5.67 -20.70
C ARG A 498 23.40 5.97 -21.57
N PHE A 499 23.59 7.25 -21.91
CA PHE A 499 24.85 7.70 -22.48
C PHE A 499 25.94 7.59 -21.41
N GLU A 500 27.04 6.91 -21.76
CA GLU A 500 28.26 6.91 -20.95
C GLU A 500 29.18 8.03 -21.48
N PRO A 501 29.47 9.06 -20.68
CA PRO A 501 30.40 10.12 -21.06
C PRO A 501 31.76 9.53 -21.44
N GLN A 502 32.32 9.99 -22.55
CA GLN A 502 33.68 9.58 -22.93
C GLN A 502 34.74 10.23 -22.02
N PHE A 503 34.36 11.26 -21.26
CA PHE A 503 35.20 11.96 -20.30
C PHE A 503 34.90 11.51 -18.86
N VAL A 504 35.66 10.52 -18.36
CA VAL A 504 35.75 10.20 -16.93
C VAL A 504 36.82 11.11 -16.31
N GLU A 505 36.58 11.66 -15.11
CA GLU A 505 37.50 12.54 -14.37
C GLU A 505 38.95 12.00 -14.31
N THR A 506 39.77 12.32 -15.29
CA THR A 506 41.19 12.50 -15.06
C THR A 506 41.32 13.82 -14.33
N ARG A 507 41.67 13.77 -13.03
CA ARG A 507 42.15 14.92 -12.27
C ARG A 507 43.06 15.74 -13.17
N ILE A 508 42.57 16.89 -13.65
CA ILE A 508 43.41 17.89 -14.30
C ILE A 508 44.33 18.38 -13.19
N VAL A 509 45.53 17.81 -13.13
CA VAL A 509 46.65 18.43 -12.45
C VAL A 509 46.74 19.82 -13.06
N SER A 510 46.45 20.84 -12.25
CA SER A 510 46.64 22.25 -12.61
C SER A 510 48.12 22.49 -12.91
N GLY A 511 48.53 22.19 -14.14
CA GLY A 511 49.72 22.76 -14.75
C GLY A 511 49.30 24.07 -15.40
N ASN A 512 49.84 25.18 -14.90
CA ASN A 512 49.70 26.51 -15.48
C ASN A 512 50.03 26.47 -16.99
N PHE A 513 49.01 26.39 -17.83
CA PHE A 513 49.11 26.69 -19.25
C PHE A 513 48.49 28.07 -19.49
N SER A 514 49.35 29.04 -19.79
CA SER A 514 48.93 30.36 -20.25
C SER A 514 48.46 30.25 -21.70
N PRO A 515 47.24 30.70 -22.07
CA PRO A 515 46.84 30.71 -23.47
C PRO A 515 47.54 31.90 -24.14
N SER A 516 48.51 31.64 -25.00
CA SER A 516 48.99 32.66 -25.93
C SER A 516 47.88 32.91 -26.94
N ALA A 517 47.11 33.98 -26.71
CA ALA A 517 46.18 34.54 -27.67
C ALA A 517 46.96 35.06 -28.89
N SER A 518 47.03 34.25 -29.95
CA SER A 518 47.30 34.71 -31.30
C SER A 518 45.99 34.64 -32.09
N GLY A 519 45.42 35.81 -32.35
CA GLY A 519 44.18 35.94 -33.12
C GLY A 519 44.31 35.39 -34.54
N SER A 520 43.51 34.39 -34.85
CA SER A 520 42.97 34.17 -36.20
C SER A 520 41.54 33.65 -36.06
N SER A 521 40.58 34.50 -36.44
CA SER A 521 39.14 34.29 -36.32
C SER A 521 38.58 33.35 -37.40
N SER A 522 39.03 32.10 -37.41
CA SER A 522 38.39 31.05 -38.21
C SER A 522 38.22 29.80 -37.36
N LEU A 523 36.98 29.51 -36.96
CA LEU A 523 36.60 28.23 -36.38
C LEU A 523 37.14 27.11 -37.28
N ASN A 524 37.94 26.20 -36.70
CA ASN A 524 38.47 25.07 -37.46
C ASN A 524 37.29 24.12 -37.82
N ARG A 525 37.54 23.11 -38.67
CA ARG A 525 36.48 22.16 -39.09
C ARG A 525 35.79 21.51 -37.88
N ASP A 526 36.58 21.04 -36.94
CA ASP A 526 36.14 20.32 -35.74
C ASP A 526 35.28 21.23 -34.85
N ASP A 527 35.67 22.49 -34.66
CA ASP A 527 34.86 23.49 -33.93
C ASP A 527 33.50 23.69 -34.58
N ARG A 528 33.44 23.73 -35.92
CA ARG A 528 32.15 23.85 -36.65
C ARG A 528 31.28 22.61 -36.47
N LEU A 529 31.88 21.43 -36.45
CA LEU A 529 31.18 20.16 -36.22
C LEU A 529 30.61 20.09 -34.79
N LEU A 530 31.39 20.50 -33.78
CA LEU A 530 30.96 20.56 -32.38
C LEU A 530 29.87 21.63 -32.15
N ILE A 531 29.96 22.80 -32.80
CA ILE A 531 28.90 23.81 -32.78
C ILE A 531 27.62 23.26 -33.44
N GLN A 532 27.75 22.53 -34.55
CA GLN A 532 26.61 21.90 -35.19
C GLN A 532 25.95 20.86 -34.28
N LEU A 533 26.75 20.02 -33.62
CA LEU A 533 26.28 19.05 -32.63
C LEU A 533 25.48 19.73 -31.51
N THR A 534 26.03 20.79 -30.92
CA THR A 534 25.36 21.59 -29.87
C THR A 534 24.02 22.13 -30.37
N ARG A 535 23.96 22.66 -31.60
CA ARG A 535 22.71 23.12 -32.22
C ARG A 535 21.70 21.98 -32.43
N SER A 536 22.16 20.82 -32.87
CA SER A 536 21.33 19.61 -33.03
C SER A 536 20.75 19.15 -31.69
N LEU A 537 21.52 19.21 -30.60
CA LEU A 537 21.03 18.84 -29.26
C LEU A 537 19.99 19.85 -28.74
N HIS A 538 20.25 21.16 -28.81
CA HIS A 538 19.25 22.19 -28.45
C HIS A 538 17.98 22.11 -29.29
N SER A 539 18.14 21.76 -30.56
CA SER A 539 17.06 21.52 -31.51
C SER A 539 16.14 20.37 -31.05
N ILE A 540 16.70 19.31 -30.47
CA ILE A 540 15.94 18.22 -29.83
C ILE A 540 15.27 18.70 -28.55
N GLN A 541 15.98 19.41 -27.66
CA GLN A 541 15.39 19.96 -26.41
C GLN A 541 14.17 20.85 -26.69
N ALA A 542 14.28 21.73 -27.69
CA ALA A 542 13.19 22.60 -28.10
C ALA A 542 11.98 21.82 -28.64
N GLN A 543 12.19 20.64 -29.23
CA GLN A 543 11.09 19.77 -29.64
C GLN A 543 10.43 19.07 -28.45
N VAL A 544 11.23 18.59 -27.48
CA VAL A 544 10.71 17.97 -26.26
C VAL A 544 9.88 18.98 -25.46
N GLY A 545 10.37 20.20 -25.26
CA GLY A 545 9.64 21.26 -24.56
C GLY A 545 8.34 21.72 -25.23
N ARG A 546 8.12 21.37 -26.51
CA ARG A 546 6.84 21.64 -27.22
C ARG A 546 5.84 20.50 -27.11
N ALA A 547 6.24 19.31 -26.65
CA ALA A 547 5.39 18.13 -26.60
C ALA A 547 4.55 18.10 -25.31
N VAL A 548 3.51 18.94 -25.25
CA VAL A 548 2.63 19.09 -24.07
C VAL A 548 1.86 17.80 -23.73
N GLY A 549 1.64 16.92 -24.70
CA GLY A 549 0.95 15.65 -24.51
C GLY A 549 1.83 14.52 -23.97
N LEU A 550 3.15 14.74 -23.85
CA LEU A 550 4.09 13.74 -23.37
C LEU A 550 4.03 13.65 -21.84
N ALA A 551 4.11 12.44 -21.31
CA ALA A 551 4.24 12.23 -19.87
C ALA A 551 5.47 13.01 -19.34
N PRO A 552 5.33 13.82 -18.26
CA PRO A 552 6.41 14.65 -17.74
C PRO A 552 7.70 13.85 -17.49
N ASP A 553 7.57 12.70 -16.83
CA ASP A 553 8.67 11.77 -16.55
C ASP A 553 9.44 11.32 -17.80
N VAL A 554 8.75 11.11 -18.92
CA VAL A 554 9.39 10.71 -20.19
C VAL A 554 10.11 11.92 -20.80
N GLY A 555 9.48 13.09 -20.77
CA GLY A 555 10.07 14.35 -21.24
C GLY A 555 11.34 14.70 -20.45
N ASP A 556 11.27 14.63 -19.13
CA ASP A 556 12.37 14.92 -18.21
C ASP A 556 13.53 13.92 -18.39
N GLU A 557 13.24 12.63 -18.57
CA GLU A 557 14.27 11.63 -18.87
C GLU A 557 14.97 11.90 -20.22
N ILE A 558 14.22 12.26 -21.26
CA ILE A 558 14.82 12.64 -22.56
C ILE A 558 15.68 13.89 -22.37
N MET A 559 15.17 14.93 -21.70
CA MET A 559 15.91 16.17 -21.44
C MET A 559 17.19 15.90 -20.65
N LEU A 560 17.15 15.02 -19.65
CA LEU A 560 18.30 14.59 -18.88
C LEU A 560 19.37 13.94 -19.77
N GLN A 561 18.99 13.02 -20.65
CA GLN A 561 19.95 12.40 -21.56
C GLN A 561 20.55 13.39 -22.57
N ILE A 562 19.75 14.32 -23.09
CA ILE A 562 20.27 15.35 -24.00
C ILE A 562 21.16 16.36 -23.28
N ASN A 563 20.85 16.72 -22.03
CA ASN A 563 21.71 17.56 -21.20
C ASN A 563 23.05 16.88 -20.90
N ARG A 564 23.07 15.58 -20.62
CA ARG A 564 24.33 14.83 -20.46
C ARG A 564 25.21 14.90 -21.71
N LEU A 565 24.63 14.82 -22.90
CA LEU A 565 25.37 15.02 -24.16
C LEU A 565 25.88 16.45 -24.30
N LEU A 566 25.07 17.45 -23.95
CA LEU A 566 25.49 18.86 -23.98
C LEU A 566 26.65 19.11 -23.02
N ASP A 567 26.57 18.61 -21.79
CA ASP A 567 27.63 18.72 -20.79
C ASP A 567 28.91 18.04 -21.25
N ASP A 568 28.81 16.86 -21.88
CA ASP A 568 29.95 16.14 -22.45
C ASP A 568 30.63 16.94 -23.58
N VAL A 569 29.85 17.53 -24.49
CA VAL A 569 30.37 18.38 -25.58
C VAL A 569 30.98 19.68 -25.04
N ASN A 570 30.35 20.31 -24.06
CA ASN A 570 30.80 21.58 -23.47
C ASN A 570 32.12 21.44 -22.70
N ARG A 571 32.54 20.21 -22.34
CA ARG A 571 33.86 19.93 -21.76
C ARG A 571 35.01 20.07 -22.76
N ILE A 572 34.73 20.16 -24.06
CA ILE A 572 35.74 20.30 -25.12
C ILE A 572 35.92 21.80 -25.43
N PRO A 573 37.03 22.44 -25.04
CA PRO A 573 37.25 23.85 -25.36
C PRO A 573 37.41 24.06 -26.87
N PRO A 574 36.99 25.23 -27.41
CA PRO A 574 37.22 25.58 -28.81
C PRO A 574 38.69 25.49 -29.19
N GLY A 575 39.00 24.82 -30.29
CA GLY A 575 40.35 24.58 -30.80
C GLY A 575 41.16 23.55 -30.01
N ALA A 576 40.61 22.94 -28.96
CA ALA A 576 41.35 22.01 -28.08
C ALA A 576 41.05 20.52 -28.35
N ALA A 577 40.12 20.16 -29.24
CA ALA A 577 39.72 18.78 -29.48
C ALA A 577 40.91 17.84 -29.75
N ALA A 578 41.81 18.23 -30.67
CA ALA A 578 43.02 17.46 -30.96
C ALA A 578 44.00 17.39 -29.78
N SER A 579 44.10 18.44 -28.96
CA SER A 579 44.98 18.48 -27.77
C SER A 579 44.46 17.62 -26.61
N VAL A 580 43.15 17.35 -26.57
CA VAL A 580 42.49 16.45 -25.63
C VAL A 580 42.45 15.01 -26.17
N GLY A 581 43.00 14.77 -27.37
CA GLY A 581 43.09 13.44 -27.98
C GLY A 581 41.77 12.94 -28.58
N ILE A 582 40.85 13.84 -28.94
CA ILE A 582 39.52 13.50 -29.43
C ILE A 582 39.53 13.49 -30.96
N ASP A 583 39.13 12.36 -31.55
CA ASP A 583 38.71 12.32 -32.95
C ASP A 583 37.26 12.81 -33.03
N VAL A 584 37.08 14.05 -33.52
CA VAL A 584 35.76 14.69 -33.58
C VAL A 584 34.82 13.96 -34.54
N ASP A 585 35.34 13.31 -35.59
CA ASP A 585 34.50 12.54 -36.52
C ASP A 585 33.95 11.28 -35.83
N ASP A 586 34.80 10.52 -35.12
CA ASP A 586 34.37 9.34 -34.34
C ASP A 586 33.44 9.70 -33.17
N TYR A 587 33.72 10.81 -32.49
CA TYR A 587 32.88 11.35 -31.43
C TYR A 587 31.46 11.69 -31.93
N LEU A 588 31.35 12.41 -33.04
CA LEU A 588 30.06 12.74 -33.66
C LEU A 588 29.30 11.48 -34.11
N LEU A 589 30.02 10.49 -34.66
CA LEU A 589 29.41 9.22 -35.08
C LEU A 589 28.89 8.43 -33.87
N THR A 590 29.61 8.42 -32.76
CA THR A 590 29.18 7.80 -31.49
C THR A 590 27.91 8.45 -30.97
N ILE A 591 27.85 9.79 -30.92
CA ILE A 591 26.63 10.49 -30.47
C ILE A 591 25.48 10.28 -31.46
N ALA A 592 25.72 10.32 -32.76
CA ALA A 592 24.69 10.04 -33.76
C ALA A 592 24.19 8.58 -33.69
N HIS A 593 25.03 7.63 -33.30
CA HIS A 593 24.62 6.26 -33.02
C HIS A 593 23.72 6.23 -31.77
N TYR A 594 24.16 6.82 -30.67
CA TYR A 594 23.38 6.92 -29.43
C TYR A 594 22.00 7.55 -29.65
N LEU A 595 21.90 8.67 -30.38
CA LEU A 595 20.63 9.31 -30.71
C LEU A 595 19.71 8.37 -31.51
N THR A 596 20.26 7.55 -32.42
CA THR A 596 19.47 6.57 -33.17
C THR A 596 18.95 5.45 -32.25
N THR A 597 19.78 4.99 -31.31
CA THR A 597 19.37 4.02 -30.29
C THR A 597 18.27 4.59 -29.39
N LEU A 598 18.42 5.84 -28.94
CA LEU A 598 17.40 6.54 -28.15
C LEU A 598 16.07 6.65 -28.91
N ALA A 599 16.10 7.03 -30.19
CA ALA A 599 14.89 7.09 -31.03
C ALA A 599 14.21 5.72 -31.18
N ALA A 600 14.99 4.64 -31.29
CA ALA A 600 14.46 3.27 -31.33
C ALA A 600 13.80 2.88 -29.98
N GLN A 601 14.46 3.18 -28.86
CA GLN A 601 13.92 2.92 -27.53
C GLN A 601 12.60 3.66 -27.26
N LEU A 602 12.50 4.91 -27.72
CA LEU A 602 11.27 5.70 -27.62
C LEU A 602 10.14 5.12 -28.49
N ARG A 603 10.43 4.56 -29.67
CA ARG A 603 9.43 3.83 -30.47
C ARG A 603 8.93 2.58 -29.75
N ASP A 604 9.83 1.84 -29.11
CA ASP A 604 9.52 0.58 -28.44
C ASP A 604 8.77 0.76 -27.11
N SER A 605 8.77 1.98 -26.55
CA SER A 605 8.03 2.37 -25.34
C SER A 605 6.51 2.25 -25.47
N GLY A 606 5.99 2.19 -26.71
CA GLY A 606 4.57 2.05 -27.00
C GLY A 606 3.70 3.22 -26.55
N LEU A 607 4.29 4.41 -26.36
CA LEU A 607 3.57 5.67 -26.17
C LEU A 607 2.82 6.05 -27.44
N GLU A 608 1.60 6.56 -27.30
CA GLU A 608 0.75 6.92 -28.45
C GLU A 608 1.32 8.10 -29.23
N GLU A 609 1.17 8.10 -30.56
CA GLU A 609 1.64 9.21 -31.41
C GLU A 609 1.01 10.57 -31.02
N ALA A 610 -0.23 10.54 -30.52
CA ALA A 610 -0.96 11.72 -30.06
C ALA A 610 -0.29 12.45 -28.88
N THR A 611 0.65 11.79 -28.16
CA THR A 611 1.44 12.41 -27.08
C THR A 611 2.51 13.38 -27.60
N GLY A 612 2.76 13.40 -28.92
CA GLY A 612 3.86 14.18 -29.52
C GLY A 612 5.20 13.43 -29.53
N ILE A 613 5.25 12.19 -29.01
CA ILE A 613 6.46 11.37 -29.03
C ILE A 613 6.96 11.09 -30.45
N GLY A 614 6.06 10.95 -31.42
CA GLY A 614 6.40 10.71 -32.82
C GLY A 614 7.21 11.86 -33.43
N ASP A 615 6.87 13.10 -33.12
CA ASP A 615 7.62 14.27 -33.58
C ASP A 615 9.00 14.38 -32.91
N ILE A 616 9.11 14.00 -31.63
CA ILE A 616 10.40 13.93 -30.94
C ILE A 616 11.29 12.87 -31.59
N VAL A 617 10.77 11.65 -31.78
CA VAL A 617 11.49 10.55 -32.44
C VAL A 617 11.97 10.97 -33.84
N ARG A 618 11.08 11.55 -34.64
CA ARG A 618 11.42 12.05 -35.97
C ARG A 618 12.52 13.11 -35.92
N ARG A 619 12.45 14.04 -34.96
CA ARG A 619 13.47 15.08 -34.77
C ARG A 619 14.83 14.49 -34.38
N ILE A 620 14.84 13.53 -33.46
CA ILE A 620 16.07 12.83 -33.06
C ILE A 620 16.70 12.12 -34.27
N ASP A 621 15.91 11.39 -35.06
CA ASP A 621 16.42 10.70 -36.25
C ASP A 621 16.93 11.68 -37.33
N GLU A 622 16.24 12.81 -37.53
CA GLU A 622 16.66 13.86 -38.46
C GLU A 622 18.02 14.46 -38.08
N GLU A 623 18.20 14.79 -36.79
CA GLU A 623 19.46 15.34 -36.29
C GLU A 623 20.58 14.29 -36.28
N ALA A 624 20.31 13.04 -35.91
CA ALA A 624 21.28 11.95 -36.00
C ALA A 624 21.76 11.74 -37.46
N ARG A 625 20.83 11.73 -38.44
CA ARG A 625 21.17 11.66 -39.87
C ARG A 625 21.95 12.89 -40.34
N ARG A 626 21.66 14.07 -39.79
CA ARG A 626 22.38 15.31 -40.09
C ARG A 626 23.83 15.23 -39.63
N LEU A 627 24.08 14.77 -38.41
CA LEU A 627 25.43 14.61 -37.86
C LEU A 627 26.28 13.63 -38.68
N ARG A 628 25.73 12.46 -39.03
CA ARG A 628 26.42 11.49 -39.91
C ARG A 628 26.79 12.06 -41.27
N ARG A 629 25.90 12.85 -41.87
CA ARG A 629 26.17 13.52 -43.16
C ARG A 629 27.24 14.60 -43.05
N SER A 630 27.32 15.32 -41.93
CA SER A 630 28.36 16.33 -41.72
C SER A 630 29.76 15.72 -41.62
N VAL A 631 29.87 14.50 -41.06
CA VAL A 631 31.13 13.74 -41.06
C VAL A 631 31.46 13.22 -42.47
N GLY A 632 30.48 12.62 -43.17
CA GLY A 632 30.69 12.02 -44.50
C GLY A 632 30.80 12.99 -45.69
N GLY A 633 30.24 14.20 -45.58
CA GLY A 633 30.25 15.22 -46.64
C GLY A 633 31.62 15.88 -46.89
N ALA A 634 32.63 15.57 -46.06
CA ALA A 634 33.97 16.15 -46.16
C ALA A 634 34.91 15.45 -47.16
N TYR A 635 34.57 14.26 -47.67
CA TYR A 635 35.39 13.54 -48.66
C TYR A 635 35.00 13.81 -50.13
N GLY A 636 34.04 14.70 -50.39
CA GLY A 636 33.40 14.85 -51.70
C GLY A 636 33.51 16.22 -52.39
N SER A 637 34.43 17.10 -51.99
CA SER A 637 34.60 18.41 -52.64
C SER A 637 36.07 18.75 -52.89
N SER A 638 36.66 18.06 -53.86
CA SER A 638 37.87 18.48 -54.56
C SER A 638 37.86 17.87 -55.96
N GLY A 639 37.03 18.46 -56.82
CA GLY A 639 37.06 18.29 -58.26
C GLY A 639 37.24 19.67 -58.87
N ASP A 640 38.49 20.10 -58.99
CA ASP A 640 38.88 21.38 -59.58
C ASP A 640 38.26 21.56 -60.96
N SER A 641 37.57 22.69 -61.11
CA SER A 641 37.22 23.27 -62.40
C SER A 641 38.40 24.13 -62.87
N SER A 642 39.27 23.56 -63.69
CA SER A 642 40.28 24.26 -64.50
C SER A 642 40.66 23.32 -65.66
N GLY A 643 40.65 23.66 -66.93
CA GLY A 643 40.35 24.86 -67.70
C GLY A 643 40.66 24.54 -69.17
N HIS A 644 40.04 25.32 -70.07
CA HIS A 644 40.19 25.40 -71.53
C HIS A 644 39.63 24.29 -72.42
#